data_AF-A0A943FG10-F1
#
_entry.id   AF-A0A943FG10-F1
#
_cell.length_a   1.000
_cell.length_b   1.000
_cell.length_c   1.000
_cell.angle_alpha   90.00
_cell.angle_beta   90.00
_cell.angle_gamma   90.00
#
_symmetry.space_group_name_H-M   'P 1'
#
loop_
_entity.id
_entity.type
_entity.pdbx_description
1 polymer ?
#
loop_
_entity_poly.entity_id
_entity_poly.type
_entity_poly.pdbx_seq_one_letter_code
_entity_poly.pdbx_strand_id
1 'polypeptide(L)'
;LIIQSPYDAGTVAQSLDQIMSYAAENGINTVFMDVHDAKGSALYTSDYMPTSEFMLDEKGKNSGGDIVYEAVRAAKKQNIQVYAVINTTYIAESLGIASEDHPAVYDSSLSYEDGNGALRWNTSKKDSMSTLTNIARELCYNYGISGLVLNDDGTDPQTMAKVFSAIDQAVDELGTGKKIGVYTQITPQGLESGNNALNAFSEEGYAPDFLLADLQGTTVSGDYTQLLNDVSAATEGRCDLITVHNMNLISADSGADGKLYADPYEPAYQIYENRGHSIRGTAIEGYSALRSSKYYLMDLMNSLYDSNYDICPYELTVEPGFGSTLQSDTFTTSSAKYFISVISDPDQPLYLNDSEVTRTTKNGLYGQLVSLSYGENEFVFTQGDESVTITITRPEPTSTGDSTISRITQTSMYPSAISAARVGEELTISCVAPSGSTVYASVLGQQVQLKQAVATAKNGIAATYTADLIFDAPIDSNEVKNMGNVTYTLVYGGTTTTYTSSGELYAVGENAQLIMQVTDYMSGVTVDDSSENAGNFLTTLIEGSQDYVDLSKSSTSHFYLQSGGAIRKETVTLLEGKDLSIDTTIGTTDTVKVDKGDEFVIPGAAGTLWHANFADNKLVLDLYNIEDGALPTADGSKFTLASTMTSDGIVQLTVTPKDGVTFWGYDVTYDGEDLVLYCKQKPQISASSDKPLEGLSIVIDPGHGGYDPGSLGAAYGYGPTEDEINMAYAVATEQILEGLGADVTLTLYPNQLDDQEEKLVLFDRMKIAKEADADVFISMHHNSVDATADANNVTGLEVYYFTDHSEALAADIAASISASTGRTNRGDFQSYYVVTKMTYCPAVLTEIGYIVNPAEYEDLIQPETIFRTAASFTKSILDVLS
;
A
#
# COMPACT_ATOMS: atom_id res chain seq x y z
N LEU A 1 26.34 -14.33 9.76
CA LEU A 1 26.49 -14.63 8.32
C LEU A 1 27.12 -16.01 8.14
N ILE A 2 26.54 -16.86 7.33
CA ILE A 2 27.04 -18.19 6.98
C ILE A 2 27.65 -18.12 5.57
N ILE A 3 28.88 -18.59 5.44
CA ILE A 3 29.66 -18.57 4.20
C ILE A 3 30.01 -20.02 3.85
N GLN A 4 29.39 -20.53 2.79
CA GLN A 4 29.63 -21.87 2.26
C GLN A 4 30.71 -21.88 1.15
N SER A 5 31.35 -23.02 0.95
CA SER A 5 32.36 -23.26 -0.10
C SER A 5 31.76 -23.53 -1.49
N PRO A 6 32.40 -23.18 -2.64
CA PRO A 6 33.73 -22.60 -2.79
C PRO A 6 33.71 -21.16 -3.30
N TYR A 7 34.57 -20.34 -2.71
CA TYR A 7 34.84 -18.96 -3.12
C TYR A 7 34.98 -18.81 -4.64
N ASP A 8 34.31 -17.82 -5.22
CA ASP A 8 34.49 -17.45 -6.62
C ASP A 8 35.99 -17.16 -6.86
N ALA A 9 36.62 -17.93 -7.74
CA ALA A 9 38.06 -18.24 -7.77
C ALA A 9 38.99 -17.09 -8.25
N GLY A 10 38.66 -15.84 -7.96
CA GLY A 10 39.44 -14.66 -8.37
C GLY A 10 40.40 -14.13 -7.30
N THR A 11 39.94 -13.97 -6.05
CA THR A 11 40.68 -13.20 -5.02
C THR A 11 40.19 -13.47 -3.59
N VAL A 12 40.32 -14.71 -3.08
CA VAL A 12 39.79 -15.15 -1.76
C VAL A 12 40.11 -14.18 -0.60
N ALA A 13 41.33 -13.63 -0.52
CA ALA A 13 41.71 -12.71 0.55
C ALA A 13 41.12 -11.29 0.43
N GLN A 14 40.93 -10.77 -0.80
CA GLN A 14 40.27 -9.46 -1.00
C GLN A 14 38.77 -9.57 -0.76
N SER A 15 38.18 -10.74 -1.07
CA SER A 15 36.77 -11.04 -0.79
C SER A 15 36.50 -11.14 0.72
N LEU A 16 37.41 -11.68 1.54
CA LEU A 16 37.19 -11.79 2.99
C LEU A 16 37.22 -10.44 3.73
N ASP A 17 38.16 -9.54 3.41
CA ASP A 17 38.16 -8.19 3.99
C ASP A 17 36.88 -7.42 3.58
N GLN A 18 36.36 -7.61 2.36
CA GLN A 18 35.09 -7.03 1.91
C GLN A 18 33.87 -7.62 2.64
N ILE A 19 33.80 -8.94 2.77
CA ILE A 19 32.70 -9.61 3.48
C ILE A 19 32.67 -9.18 4.95
N MET A 20 33.83 -9.09 5.61
CA MET A 20 33.90 -8.66 7.02
C MET A 20 33.55 -7.17 7.19
N SER A 21 33.95 -6.30 6.26
CA SER A 21 33.51 -4.90 6.28
C SER A 21 32.00 -4.77 6.08
N TYR A 22 31.44 -5.47 5.08
CA TYR A 22 29.99 -5.50 4.86
C TYR A 22 29.24 -6.01 6.11
N ALA A 23 29.74 -7.10 6.71
CA ALA A 23 29.18 -7.64 7.94
C ALA A 23 29.18 -6.59 9.07
N ALA A 24 30.29 -5.88 9.27
CA ALA A 24 30.40 -4.85 10.28
C ALA A 24 29.47 -3.65 10.03
N GLU A 25 29.39 -3.20 8.78
CA GLU A 25 28.52 -2.10 8.35
C GLU A 25 27.03 -2.41 8.59
N ASN A 26 26.66 -3.69 8.50
CA ASN A 26 25.29 -4.17 8.68
C ASN A 26 25.05 -4.83 10.05
N GLY A 27 25.86 -4.52 11.07
CA GLY A 27 25.64 -5.01 12.44
C GLY A 27 25.86 -6.51 12.66
N ILE A 28 26.35 -7.25 11.66
CA ILE A 28 26.66 -8.68 11.78
C ILE A 28 27.92 -8.84 12.64
N ASN A 29 27.76 -9.51 13.77
CA ASN A 29 28.83 -9.73 14.74
C ASN A 29 29.53 -11.10 14.64
N THR A 30 28.98 -12.03 13.83
CA THR A 30 29.47 -13.41 13.76
C THR A 30 29.43 -13.96 12.33
N VAL A 31 30.52 -14.60 11.92
CA VAL A 31 30.67 -15.33 10.67
C VAL A 31 30.89 -16.82 10.94
N PHE A 32 30.07 -17.66 10.32
CA PHE A 32 30.21 -19.11 10.28
C PHE A 32 30.78 -19.48 8.91
N MET A 33 31.88 -20.22 8.87
CA MET A 33 32.60 -20.47 7.63
C MET A 33 33.03 -21.94 7.52
N ASP A 34 32.73 -22.56 6.39
CA ASP A 34 33.26 -23.87 6.04
C ASP A 34 34.79 -23.83 6.00
N VAL A 35 35.42 -24.81 6.65
CA VAL A 35 36.90 -24.92 6.67
C VAL A 35 37.42 -26.08 5.83
N HIS A 36 36.52 -26.85 5.21
CA HIS A 36 36.84 -27.86 4.21
C HIS A 36 36.16 -27.49 2.89
N ASP A 37 36.82 -27.79 1.77
CA ASP A 37 36.20 -27.65 0.45
C ASP A 37 35.28 -28.84 0.10
N ALA A 38 34.58 -28.75 -1.02
CA ALA A 38 33.70 -29.81 -1.51
C ALA A 38 34.40 -31.15 -1.77
N LYS A 39 35.74 -31.19 -1.78
CA LYS A 39 36.57 -32.38 -1.97
C LYS A 39 37.13 -32.90 -0.63
N GLY A 40 36.66 -32.37 0.50
CA GLY A 40 37.11 -32.73 1.83
C GLY A 40 38.51 -32.25 2.18
N SER A 41 39.07 -31.28 1.45
CA SER A 41 40.43 -30.76 1.71
C SER A 41 40.38 -29.49 2.58
N ALA A 42 41.38 -29.28 3.41
CA ALA A 42 41.46 -28.15 4.34
C ALA A 42 41.72 -26.83 3.63
N LEU A 43 40.90 -25.83 3.95
CA LEU A 43 41.07 -24.41 3.62
C LEU A 43 42.02 -23.71 4.62
N TYR A 44 42.84 -24.49 5.30
CA TYR A 44 43.79 -24.07 6.32
C TYR A 44 44.97 -25.04 6.36
N THR A 45 46.03 -24.65 7.04
CA THR A 45 47.21 -25.51 7.23
C THR A 45 46.89 -26.61 8.23
N SER A 46 46.84 -27.86 7.77
CA SER A 46 46.46 -29.01 8.59
C SER A 46 47.52 -30.12 8.59
N ASP A 47 47.74 -30.71 9.76
CA ASP A 47 48.51 -31.95 9.95
C ASP A 47 47.67 -33.21 9.67
N TYR A 48 46.33 -33.08 9.59
CA TYR A 48 45.39 -34.20 9.51
C TYR A 48 44.64 -34.28 8.18
N MET A 49 44.53 -33.16 7.46
CA MET A 49 43.76 -33.03 6.22
C MET A 49 44.64 -32.48 5.09
N PRO A 50 44.46 -32.95 3.84
CA PRO A 50 45.23 -32.42 2.71
C PRO A 50 44.88 -30.95 2.46
N THR A 51 45.84 -30.19 1.95
CA THR A 51 45.66 -28.78 1.58
C THR A 51 44.71 -28.66 0.39
N SER A 52 43.71 -27.79 0.49
CA SER A 52 42.78 -27.48 -0.61
C SER A 52 43.49 -26.90 -1.82
N GLU A 53 43.03 -27.26 -3.02
CA GLU A 53 43.51 -26.72 -4.29
C GLU A 53 43.36 -25.20 -4.40
N PHE A 54 42.39 -24.62 -3.68
CA PHE A 54 42.19 -23.15 -3.63
C PHE A 54 43.36 -22.41 -2.99
N MET A 55 44.22 -23.10 -2.22
CA MET A 55 45.40 -22.51 -1.60
C MET A 55 46.69 -22.76 -2.38
N LEU A 56 46.65 -23.52 -3.48
CA LEU A 56 47.83 -23.94 -4.24
C LEU A 56 48.06 -23.06 -5.49
N ASP A 57 49.31 -22.76 -5.82
CA ASP A 57 49.67 -22.17 -7.12
C ASP A 57 49.63 -23.22 -8.25
N GLU A 58 49.83 -22.77 -9.49
CA GLU A 58 50.00 -23.61 -10.68
C GLU A 58 51.12 -24.67 -10.55
N LYS A 59 51.99 -24.58 -9.54
CA LYS A 59 53.08 -25.52 -9.25
C LYS A 59 52.76 -26.44 -8.05
N GLY A 60 51.53 -26.39 -7.53
CA GLY A 60 51.08 -27.20 -6.39
C GLY A 60 51.68 -26.78 -5.05
N LYS A 61 52.25 -25.57 -4.95
CA LYS A 61 52.81 -25.03 -3.72
C LYS A 61 51.80 -24.09 -3.08
N ASN A 62 51.66 -24.13 -1.75
CA ASN A 62 50.78 -23.19 -1.07
C ASN A 62 51.23 -21.74 -1.35
N SER A 63 50.39 -21.03 -2.09
CA SER A 63 50.57 -19.63 -2.50
C SER A 63 49.36 -18.76 -2.18
N GLY A 64 48.20 -19.38 -1.88
CA GLY A 64 46.93 -18.71 -1.61
C GLY A 64 46.81 -18.18 -0.19
N GLY A 65 47.72 -18.56 0.71
CA GLY A 65 47.64 -18.21 2.14
C GLY A 65 46.62 -19.09 2.86
N ASP A 66 46.72 -19.14 4.18
CA ASP A 66 45.80 -19.91 5.03
C ASP A 66 44.47 -19.16 5.17
N ILE A 67 43.40 -19.68 4.55
CA ILE A 67 42.14 -18.94 4.39
C ILE A 67 41.44 -18.74 5.75
N VAL A 68 41.48 -19.74 6.64
CA VAL A 68 40.93 -19.60 8.00
C VAL A 68 41.70 -18.56 8.80
N TYR A 69 43.04 -18.52 8.68
CA TYR A 69 43.84 -17.46 9.30
C TYR A 69 43.47 -16.07 8.75
N GLU A 70 43.31 -15.94 7.44
CA GLU A 70 42.96 -14.67 6.80
C GLU A 70 41.55 -14.20 7.19
N ALA A 71 40.59 -15.11 7.32
CA ALA A 71 39.24 -14.80 7.80
C ALA A 71 39.27 -14.28 9.24
N VAL A 72 39.99 -14.96 10.15
CA VAL A 72 40.17 -14.52 11.54
C VAL A 72 40.90 -13.16 11.61
N ARG A 73 41.92 -12.95 10.77
CA ARG A 73 42.64 -11.67 10.68
C ARG A 73 41.71 -10.54 10.26
N ALA A 74 40.90 -10.74 9.21
CA ALA A 74 39.94 -9.76 8.72
C ALA A 74 38.85 -9.47 9.76
N ALA A 75 38.26 -10.52 10.35
CA ALA A 75 37.22 -10.41 11.38
C ALA A 75 37.70 -9.66 12.62
N LYS A 76 38.94 -9.89 13.06
CA LYS A 76 39.54 -9.19 14.21
C LYS A 76 39.64 -7.68 14.01
N LYS A 77 39.84 -7.19 12.78
CA LYS A 77 39.85 -5.74 12.49
C LYS A 77 38.48 -5.11 12.77
N GLN A 78 37.41 -5.87 12.57
CA GLN A 78 36.02 -5.43 12.64
C GLN A 78 35.30 -5.89 13.93
N ASN A 79 36.03 -6.53 14.87
CA ASN A 79 35.45 -7.13 16.09
C ASN A 79 34.35 -8.19 15.80
N ILE A 80 34.54 -8.97 14.73
CA ILE A 80 33.64 -10.06 14.33
C ILE A 80 34.16 -11.40 14.86
N GLN A 81 33.25 -12.25 15.33
CA GLN A 81 33.54 -13.63 15.71
C GLN A 81 33.58 -14.54 14.48
N VAL A 82 34.49 -15.52 14.48
CA VAL A 82 34.57 -16.53 13.41
C VAL A 82 34.39 -17.91 14.01
N TYR A 83 33.38 -18.65 13.55
CA TYR A 83 33.19 -20.06 13.87
C TYR A 83 33.55 -20.92 12.66
N ALA A 84 34.35 -21.96 12.90
CA ALA A 84 34.68 -22.92 11.86
C ALA A 84 33.57 -23.98 11.77
N VAL A 85 32.97 -24.12 10.58
CA VAL A 85 31.97 -25.13 10.27
C VAL A 85 32.70 -26.37 9.74
N ILE A 86 32.48 -27.50 10.38
CA ILE A 86 32.97 -28.82 9.95
C ILE A 86 31.80 -29.79 9.80
N ASN A 87 31.93 -30.75 8.91
CA ASN A 87 30.94 -31.81 8.73
C ASN A 87 31.03 -32.85 9.85
N THR A 88 29.90 -33.48 10.18
CA THR A 88 29.80 -34.50 11.23
C THR A 88 30.47 -35.80 10.80
N THR A 89 30.05 -36.37 9.67
CA THR A 89 30.69 -37.55 9.07
C THR A 89 30.98 -37.38 7.58
N TYR A 90 30.28 -36.51 6.87
CA TYR A 90 30.48 -36.27 5.44
C TYR A 90 31.89 -35.74 5.16
N ILE A 91 32.51 -36.29 4.12
CA ILE A 91 33.84 -35.88 3.65
C ILE A 91 33.70 -35.17 2.31
N ALA A 92 33.19 -35.89 1.31
CA ALA A 92 33.04 -35.45 -0.07
C ALA A 92 32.20 -36.49 -0.85
N GLU A 93 31.79 -36.14 -2.06
CA GLU A 93 31.36 -37.14 -3.06
C GLU A 93 32.49 -38.16 -3.31
N SER A 94 32.15 -39.45 -3.41
CA SER A 94 33.12 -40.56 -3.54
C SER A 94 34.09 -40.41 -4.73
N LEU A 95 33.63 -39.81 -5.83
CA LEU A 95 34.45 -39.51 -7.01
C LEU A 95 35.12 -38.11 -6.95
N GLY A 96 34.86 -37.34 -5.90
CA GLY A 96 35.27 -35.95 -5.74
C GLY A 96 36.57 -35.71 -4.98
N ILE A 97 37.04 -36.67 -4.16
CA ILE A 97 38.31 -36.49 -3.41
C ILE A 97 39.49 -36.53 -4.38
N ALA A 98 40.19 -35.41 -4.50
CA ALA A 98 41.28 -35.24 -5.45
C ALA A 98 42.66 -35.68 -4.93
N SER A 99 42.82 -35.87 -3.61
CA SER A 99 44.14 -36.12 -2.99
C SER A 99 44.29 -37.56 -2.48
N GLU A 100 45.35 -38.24 -2.94
CA GLU A 100 45.76 -39.56 -2.43
C GLU A 100 46.20 -39.51 -0.95
N ASP A 101 46.56 -38.33 -0.45
CA ASP A 101 47.02 -38.12 0.93
C ASP A 101 45.86 -37.98 1.94
N HIS A 102 44.61 -37.97 1.47
CA HIS A 102 43.44 -37.86 2.35
C HIS A 102 43.28 -39.11 3.24
N PRO A 103 43.00 -39.00 4.56
CA PRO A 103 42.92 -40.17 5.44
C PRO A 103 41.88 -41.22 5.07
N ALA A 104 40.74 -40.77 4.58
CA ALA A 104 39.71 -41.64 4.04
C ALA A 104 40.10 -42.39 2.75
N VAL A 105 41.16 -41.95 2.05
CA VAL A 105 41.62 -42.54 0.78
C VAL A 105 42.81 -43.47 1.01
N TYR A 106 43.81 -43.05 1.80
CA TYR A 106 44.97 -43.91 2.07
C TYR A 106 44.62 -45.12 2.95
N ASP A 107 43.63 -45.01 3.83
CA ASP A 107 43.06 -46.11 4.60
C ASP A 107 41.54 -46.17 4.42
N SER A 108 41.11 -46.99 3.47
CA SER A 108 39.71 -47.18 3.11
C SER A 108 38.87 -47.82 4.24
N SER A 109 39.45 -48.18 5.39
CA SER A 109 38.68 -48.65 6.55
C SER A 109 38.17 -47.50 7.43
N LEU A 110 38.74 -46.31 7.30
CA LEU A 110 38.39 -45.10 8.04
C LEU A 110 37.15 -44.40 7.46
N SER A 111 36.68 -44.82 6.29
CA SER A 111 35.53 -44.25 5.61
C SER A 111 34.62 -45.34 5.04
N TYR A 112 33.42 -44.94 4.64
CA TYR A 112 32.51 -45.77 3.86
C TYR A 112 31.72 -44.86 2.90
N GLU A 113 31.31 -45.41 1.76
CA GLU A 113 30.39 -44.75 0.85
C GLU A 113 28.95 -45.04 1.30
N ASP A 114 28.13 -44.00 1.43
CA ASP A 114 26.72 -44.15 1.76
C ASP A 114 25.88 -44.55 0.53
N GLY A 115 24.58 -44.77 0.73
CA GLY A 115 23.68 -45.20 -0.35
C GLY A 115 23.48 -44.17 -1.47
N ASN A 116 23.96 -42.93 -1.27
CA ASN A 116 23.83 -41.82 -2.21
C ASN A 116 25.16 -41.50 -2.93
N GLY A 117 26.23 -42.23 -2.63
CA GLY A 117 27.55 -42.01 -3.24
C GLY A 117 28.46 -41.04 -2.48
N ALA A 118 28.04 -40.57 -1.31
CA ALA A 118 28.85 -39.70 -0.47
C ALA A 118 29.81 -40.52 0.41
N LEU A 119 31.06 -40.09 0.49
CA LEU A 119 32.04 -40.68 1.38
C LEU A 119 31.91 -40.09 2.78
N ARG A 120 31.81 -40.96 3.79
CA ARG A 120 31.64 -40.60 5.20
C ARG A 120 32.68 -41.25 6.09
N TRP A 121 33.04 -40.58 7.18
CA TRP A 121 33.88 -41.12 8.24
C TRP A 121 33.21 -42.32 8.92
N ASN A 122 33.96 -43.41 9.08
CA ASN A 122 33.52 -44.60 9.77
C ASN A 122 33.72 -44.44 11.29
N THR A 123 32.77 -43.77 11.95
CA THR A 123 32.79 -43.46 13.39
C THR A 123 32.86 -44.68 14.31
N SER A 124 32.59 -45.89 13.81
CA SER A 124 32.84 -47.14 14.56
C SER A 124 34.32 -47.45 14.75
N LYS A 125 35.21 -46.82 13.97
CA LYS A 125 36.66 -46.95 14.05
C LYS A 125 37.23 -45.86 14.95
N LYS A 126 38.02 -46.29 15.93
CA LYS A 126 38.73 -45.39 16.85
C LYS A 126 39.60 -44.37 16.10
N ASP A 127 40.29 -44.79 15.04
CA ASP A 127 41.20 -43.93 14.30
C ASP A 127 40.43 -42.86 13.50
N SER A 128 39.25 -43.20 12.97
CA SER A 128 38.37 -42.22 12.31
C SER A 128 37.84 -41.17 13.30
N MET A 129 37.35 -41.60 14.47
CA MET A 129 36.96 -40.70 15.55
C MET A 129 38.12 -39.83 16.06
N SER A 130 39.33 -40.40 16.10
CA SER A 130 40.54 -39.67 16.47
C SER A 130 40.88 -38.59 15.44
N THR A 131 40.72 -38.86 14.14
CA THR A 131 40.90 -37.85 13.09
C THR A 131 39.90 -36.69 13.26
N LEU A 132 38.61 -36.96 13.44
CA LEU A 132 37.58 -35.93 13.66
C LEU A 132 37.89 -35.05 14.88
N THR A 133 38.22 -35.67 16.02
CA THR A 133 38.57 -34.93 17.24
C THR A 133 39.90 -34.18 17.12
N ASN A 134 40.86 -34.67 16.35
CA ASN A 134 42.13 -33.99 16.11
C ASN A 134 41.99 -32.78 15.18
N ILE A 135 41.14 -32.86 14.16
CA ILE A 135 40.76 -31.72 13.32
C ILE A 135 40.16 -30.60 14.18
N ALA A 136 39.21 -30.95 15.07
CA ALA A 136 38.62 -30.00 15.99
C ALA A 136 39.66 -29.38 16.93
N ARG A 137 40.58 -30.18 17.50
CA ARG A 137 41.66 -29.67 18.34
C ARG A 137 42.59 -28.73 17.59
N GLU A 138 42.98 -29.09 16.38
CA GLU A 138 43.85 -28.28 15.52
C GLU A 138 43.24 -26.91 15.26
N LEU A 139 41.97 -26.86 14.85
CA LEU A 139 41.24 -25.61 14.62
C LEU A 139 41.14 -24.76 15.89
N CYS A 140 40.69 -25.35 17.00
CA CYS A 140 40.47 -24.64 18.26
C CYS A 140 41.76 -24.15 18.94
N TYR A 141 42.89 -24.84 18.73
CA TYR A 141 44.17 -24.50 19.35
C TYR A 141 45.03 -23.57 18.49
N ASN A 142 45.10 -23.82 17.18
CA ASN A 142 46.01 -23.09 16.29
C ASN A 142 45.40 -21.79 15.75
N TYR A 143 44.07 -21.68 15.69
CA TYR A 143 43.38 -20.54 15.09
C TYR A 143 42.63 -19.71 16.13
N GLY A 144 42.58 -18.40 15.88
CA GLY A 144 41.84 -17.44 16.70
C GLY A 144 40.32 -17.47 16.51
N ILE A 145 39.74 -18.60 16.11
CA ILE A 145 38.29 -18.79 15.96
C ILE A 145 37.59 -18.71 17.32
N SER A 146 36.32 -18.34 17.35
CA SER A 146 35.49 -18.28 18.56
C SER A 146 34.94 -19.65 18.98
N GLY A 147 34.79 -20.57 18.03
CA GLY A 147 34.26 -21.90 18.29
C GLY A 147 34.09 -22.73 17.02
N LEU A 148 33.41 -23.86 17.18
CA LEU A 148 33.08 -24.80 16.10
C LEU A 148 31.57 -24.88 15.87
N VAL A 149 31.18 -25.23 14.66
CA VAL A 149 29.81 -25.66 14.34
C VAL A 149 29.89 -27.00 13.62
N LEU A 150 29.15 -27.99 14.11
CA LEU A 150 28.98 -29.26 13.40
C LEU A 150 27.79 -29.17 12.47
N ASN A 151 28.00 -29.46 11.18
CA ASN A 151 26.95 -29.50 10.18
C ASN A 151 26.17 -30.82 10.26
N ASP A 152 24.84 -30.74 10.28
CA ASP A 152 23.95 -31.88 10.08
C ASP A 152 23.97 -32.30 8.60
N ASP A 153 24.92 -33.16 8.29
CA ASP A 153 25.16 -33.66 6.94
C ASP A 153 24.32 -34.92 6.61
N GLY A 154 23.20 -35.14 7.32
CA GLY A 154 22.36 -36.32 7.19
C GLY A 154 22.89 -37.58 7.89
N THR A 155 23.86 -37.41 8.81
CA THR A 155 24.30 -38.47 9.72
C THR A 155 23.15 -38.90 10.63
N ASP A 156 23.07 -40.19 10.99
CA ASP A 156 22.04 -40.63 11.92
C ASP A 156 22.15 -39.88 13.28
N PRO A 157 21.02 -39.45 13.89
CA PRO A 157 20.98 -38.68 15.13
C PRO A 157 21.91 -39.17 16.26
N GLN A 158 21.97 -40.48 16.46
CA GLN A 158 22.72 -41.09 17.55
C GLN A 158 24.23 -41.07 17.27
N THR A 159 24.64 -41.30 16.03
CA THR A 159 26.04 -41.12 15.62
C THR A 159 26.45 -39.66 15.67
N MET A 160 25.59 -38.73 15.23
CA MET A 160 25.87 -37.29 15.34
C MET A 160 26.10 -36.87 16.80
N ALA A 161 25.21 -37.25 17.71
CA ALA A 161 25.35 -36.95 19.14
C ALA A 161 26.65 -37.52 19.74
N LYS A 162 27.08 -38.72 19.33
CA LYS A 162 28.36 -39.31 19.75
C LYS A 162 29.57 -38.59 19.19
N VAL A 163 29.52 -38.19 17.92
CA VAL A 163 30.58 -37.41 17.29
C VAL A 163 30.72 -36.07 17.99
N PHE A 164 29.60 -35.39 18.23
CA PHE A 164 29.54 -34.15 18.98
C PHE A 164 30.16 -34.30 20.37
N SER A 165 29.69 -35.27 21.16
CA SER A 165 30.20 -35.52 22.52
C SER A 165 31.72 -35.74 22.54
N ALA A 166 32.25 -36.49 21.56
CA ALA A 166 33.68 -36.74 21.46
C ALA A 166 34.47 -35.48 21.08
N ILE A 167 33.94 -34.65 20.17
CA ILE A 167 34.55 -33.38 19.77
C ILE A 167 34.50 -32.37 20.93
N ASP A 168 33.36 -32.25 21.60
CA ASP A 168 33.14 -31.41 22.77
C ASP A 168 34.14 -31.73 23.88
N GLN A 169 34.23 -33.00 24.28
CA GLN A 169 35.23 -33.44 25.24
C GLN A 169 36.67 -33.13 24.79
N ALA A 170 36.99 -33.35 23.51
CA ALA A 170 38.33 -33.10 22.98
C ALA A 170 38.73 -31.62 22.97
N VAL A 171 37.76 -30.73 22.75
CA VAL A 171 37.94 -29.27 22.77
C VAL A 171 37.99 -28.76 24.22
N ASP A 172 37.16 -29.28 25.12
CA ASP A 172 37.16 -28.99 26.55
C ASP A 172 38.51 -29.32 27.20
N GLU A 173 39.11 -30.45 26.84
CA GLU A 173 40.45 -30.86 27.29
C GLU A 173 41.55 -29.84 26.95
N LEU A 174 41.36 -29.00 25.93
CA LEU A 174 42.29 -27.93 25.59
C LEU A 174 42.22 -26.74 26.56
N GLY A 175 41.13 -26.61 27.32
CA GLY A 175 40.91 -25.48 28.23
C GLY A 175 40.78 -24.13 27.53
N THR A 176 40.35 -24.13 26.26
CA THR A 176 40.29 -22.93 25.41
C THR A 176 39.00 -22.13 25.59
N GLY A 177 37.95 -22.74 26.17
CA GLY A 177 36.64 -22.12 26.37
C GLY A 177 35.89 -21.83 25.06
N LYS A 178 36.21 -22.57 23.99
CA LYS A 178 35.55 -22.46 22.68
C LYS A 178 34.16 -23.06 22.78
N LYS A 179 33.19 -22.39 22.16
CA LYS A 179 31.82 -22.90 22.08
C LYS A 179 31.65 -23.85 20.90
N ILE A 180 30.72 -24.80 21.01
CA ILE A 180 30.38 -25.73 19.94
C ILE A 180 28.87 -25.69 19.68
N GLY A 181 28.52 -25.34 18.46
CA GLY A 181 27.14 -25.36 17.99
C GLY A 181 26.86 -26.50 17.00
N VAL A 182 25.59 -26.65 16.64
CA VAL A 182 25.13 -27.53 15.56
C VAL A 182 24.38 -26.69 14.55
N TYR A 183 24.60 -26.91 13.26
CA TYR A 183 23.77 -26.37 12.19
C TYR A 183 22.90 -27.48 11.62
N THR A 184 21.59 -27.25 11.54
CA THR A 184 20.63 -28.22 11.02
C THR A 184 19.56 -27.53 10.18
N GLN A 185 19.16 -28.20 9.10
CA GLN A 185 18.06 -27.78 8.24
C GLN A 185 16.81 -28.58 8.60
N ILE A 186 15.69 -27.88 8.84
CA ILE A 186 14.43 -28.48 9.25
C ILE A 186 13.33 -28.02 8.30
N THR A 187 12.71 -28.97 7.62
CA THR A 187 11.57 -28.75 6.73
C THR A 187 10.29 -29.28 7.40
N PRO A 188 9.08 -28.86 6.96
CA PRO A 188 7.82 -29.38 7.50
C PRO A 188 7.73 -30.92 7.41
N GLN A 189 8.29 -31.53 6.37
CA GLN A 189 8.34 -32.99 6.22
C GLN A 189 9.45 -33.65 7.05
N GLY A 190 10.50 -32.90 7.40
CA GLY A 190 11.67 -33.36 8.14
C GLY A 190 11.60 -33.14 9.66
N LEU A 191 10.53 -32.51 10.16
CA LEU A 191 10.40 -32.09 11.56
C LEU A 191 10.63 -33.21 12.59
N GLU A 192 10.05 -34.40 12.37
CA GLU A 192 10.25 -35.55 13.28
C GLU A 192 11.73 -35.95 13.34
N SER A 193 12.43 -35.95 12.20
CA SER A 193 13.85 -36.29 12.13
C SER A 193 14.71 -35.24 12.82
N GLY A 194 14.42 -33.95 12.63
CA GLY A 194 15.09 -32.85 13.33
C GLY A 194 14.90 -32.91 14.85
N ASN A 195 13.68 -33.16 15.33
CA ASN A 195 13.41 -33.33 16.76
C ASN A 195 14.12 -34.56 17.35
N ASN A 196 14.19 -35.66 16.60
CA ASN A 196 14.95 -36.84 16.99
C ASN A 196 16.46 -36.55 17.08
N ALA A 197 17.01 -35.77 16.13
CA ALA A 197 18.39 -35.28 16.18
C ALA A 197 18.66 -34.49 17.45
N LEU A 198 17.78 -33.54 17.80
CA LEU A 198 17.90 -32.76 19.04
C LEU A 198 17.79 -33.64 20.30
N ASN A 199 16.87 -34.60 20.33
CA ASN A 199 16.69 -35.48 21.49
C ASN A 199 17.88 -36.44 21.70
N ALA A 200 18.54 -36.89 20.63
CA ALA A 200 19.71 -37.76 20.72
C ALA A 200 20.86 -37.14 21.54
N PHE A 201 21.07 -35.82 21.47
CA PHE A 201 22.05 -35.13 22.32
C PHE A 201 21.74 -35.30 23.81
N SER A 202 20.46 -35.15 24.20
CA SER A 202 20.03 -35.33 25.60
C SER A 202 20.24 -36.76 26.08
N GLU A 203 19.95 -37.74 25.24
CA GLU A 203 20.17 -39.16 25.56
C GLU A 203 21.65 -39.49 25.77
N GLU A 204 22.54 -38.87 24.98
CA GLU A 204 24.00 -38.99 25.16
C GLU A 204 24.52 -38.14 26.34
N GLY A 205 23.69 -37.31 26.96
CA GLY A 205 24.03 -36.51 28.14
C GLY A 205 24.79 -35.22 27.85
N TYR A 206 24.74 -34.73 26.61
CA TYR A 206 25.38 -33.49 26.15
C TYR A 206 24.36 -32.58 25.47
N ALA A 207 24.67 -31.28 25.36
CA ALA A 207 23.90 -30.35 24.56
C ALA A 207 24.86 -29.39 23.87
N PRO A 208 24.58 -29.00 22.61
CA PRO A 208 25.34 -27.93 21.98
C PRO A 208 25.18 -26.62 22.76
N ASP A 209 26.17 -25.73 22.69
CA ASP A 209 26.05 -24.39 23.25
C ASP A 209 24.92 -23.60 22.55
N PHE A 210 24.79 -23.80 21.23
CA PHE A 210 23.77 -23.18 20.41
C PHE A 210 23.38 -24.05 19.21
N LEU A 211 22.15 -23.87 18.73
CA LEU A 211 21.63 -24.46 17.51
C LEU A 211 21.45 -23.37 16.46
N LEU A 212 22.04 -23.54 15.27
CA LEU A 212 21.71 -22.81 14.06
C LEU A 212 20.63 -23.61 13.31
N ALA A 213 19.38 -23.14 13.35
CA ALA A 213 18.25 -23.85 12.74
C ALA A 213 17.78 -23.14 11.46
N ASP A 214 18.02 -23.75 10.29
CA ASP A 214 17.44 -23.32 9.01
C ASP A 214 16.03 -23.90 8.87
N LEU A 215 15.04 -23.11 9.29
CA LEU A 215 13.62 -23.49 9.28
C LEU A 215 13.01 -23.16 7.92
N GLN A 216 12.98 -24.15 7.02
CA GLN A 216 12.52 -23.96 5.64
C GLN A 216 11.01 -24.13 5.52
N GLY A 217 10.27 -23.23 6.16
CA GLY A 217 8.83 -23.04 6.00
C GLY A 217 8.51 -21.65 5.52
N THR A 218 7.25 -21.41 5.13
CA THR A 218 6.74 -20.05 4.92
C THR A 218 5.80 -19.65 6.03
N THR A 219 5.83 -18.38 6.38
CA THR A 219 4.99 -17.75 7.39
C THR A 219 3.53 -17.67 6.92
N VAL A 220 3.29 -17.34 5.64
CA VAL A 220 1.93 -17.29 5.05
C VAL A 220 1.19 -18.64 5.09
N SER A 221 1.91 -19.77 5.01
CA SER A 221 1.31 -21.10 5.15
C SER A 221 1.16 -21.55 6.60
N GLY A 222 1.76 -20.82 7.55
CA GLY A 222 1.89 -21.21 8.96
C GLY A 222 2.95 -22.29 9.22
N ASP A 223 3.63 -22.78 8.17
CA ASP A 223 4.64 -23.83 8.30
C ASP A 223 5.85 -23.35 9.11
N TYR A 224 6.30 -22.11 8.86
CA TYR A 224 7.41 -21.53 9.62
C TYR A 224 7.07 -21.42 11.10
N THR A 225 5.89 -20.91 11.45
CA THR A 225 5.42 -20.77 12.83
C THR A 225 5.37 -22.12 13.55
N GLN A 226 4.89 -23.17 12.86
CA GLN A 226 4.87 -24.53 13.42
C GLN A 226 6.29 -25.04 13.70
N LEU A 227 7.20 -24.92 12.73
CA LEU A 227 8.60 -25.29 12.89
C LEU A 227 9.27 -24.53 14.04
N LEU A 228 9.04 -23.22 14.12
CA LEU A 228 9.58 -22.35 15.15
C LEU A 228 9.10 -22.77 16.55
N ASN A 229 7.81 -23.05 16.70
CA ASN A 229 7.23 -23.53 17.96
C ASN A 229 7.86 -24.84 18.43
N ASP A 230 7.96 -25.82 17.53
CA ASP A 230 8.46 -27.15 17.86
C ASP A 230 9.97 -27.14 18.20
N VAL A 231 10.76 -26.40 17.42
CA VAL A 231 12.20 -26.27 17.65
C VAL A 231 12.49 -25.43 18.89
N SER A 232 11.69 -24.40 19.17
CA SER A 232 11.79 -23.63 20.42
C SER A 232 11.52 -24.52 21.62
N ALA A 233 10.46 -25.35 21.57
CA ALA A 233 10.16 -26.30 22.64
C ALA A 233 11.26 -27.36 22.81
N ALA A 234 11.87 -27.82 21.71
CA ALA A 234 12.95 -28.80 21.74
C ALA A 234 14.27 -28.25 22.29
N THR A 235 14.50 -26.93 22.21
CA THR A 235 15.74 -26.26 22.62
C THR A 235 15.63 -25.54 23.98
N GLU A 236 14.42 -25.30 24.47
CA GLU A 236 14.15 -24.56 25.71
C GLU A 236 14.94 -25.11 26.91
N GLY A 237 15.74 -24.25 27.54
CA GLY A 237 16.56 -24.60 28.71
C GLY A 237 17.72 -25.56 28.42
N ARG A 238 17.97 -25.92 27.15
CA ARG A 238 18.99 -26.88 26.73
C ARG A 238 20.15 -26.23 25.98
N CYS A 239 19.87 -25.33 25.04
CA CYS A 239 20.87 -24.61 24.25
C CYS A 239 20.31 -23.28 23.72
N ASP A 240 21.19 -22.37 23.30
CA ASP A 240 20.76 -21.12 22.65
C ASP A 240 20.21 -21.41 21.24
N LEU A 241 18.99 -20.98 20.91
CA LEU A 241 18.44 -21.11 19.56
C LEU A 241 18.76 -19.88 18.71
N ILE A 242 19.34 -20.09 17.53
CA ILE A 242 19.62 -19.08 16.51
C ILE A 242 18.93 -19.54 15.21
N THR A 243 18.01 -18.73 14.69
CA THR A 243 17.32 -19.03 13.42
C THR A 243 18.22 -18.65 12.24
N VAL A 244 18.24 -19.49 11.20
CA VAL A 244 18.96 -19.25 9.95
C VAL A 244 17.94 -18.88 8.89
N HIS A 245 18.18 -17.78 8.17
CA HIS A 245 17.40 -17.42 6.99
C HIS A 245 18.26 -17.54 5.73
N ASN A 246 17.83 -18.41 4.82
CA ASN A 246 18.57 -18.72 3.61
C ASN A 246 18.11 -17.87 2.42
N MET A 247 18.91 -16.87 2.07
CA MET A 247 18.62 -15.94 0.97
C MET A 247 18.64 -16.62 -0.39
N ASN A 248 19.30 -17.78 -0.51
CA ASN A 248 19.30 -18.54 -1.75
C ASN A 248 17.94 -19.21 -2.03
N LEU A 249 17.01 -19.18 -1.07
CA LEU A 249 15.65 -19.70 -1.25
C LEU A 249 14.66 -18.64 -1.75
N ILE A 250 15.12 -17.41 -1.98
CA ILE A 250 14.34 -16.32 -2.56
C ILE A 250 14.30 -16.47 -4.09
N SER A 251 13.10 -16.36 -4.65
CA SER A 251 12.89 -16.26 -6.09
C SER A 251 13.41 -14.93 -6.64
N ALA A 252 14.09 -14.98 -7.80
CA ALA A 252 14.42 -13.76 -8.54
C ALA A 252 13.19 -13.12 -9.23
N ASP A 253 12.22 -13.95 -9.67
CA ASP A 253 11.04 -13.55 -10.46
C ASP A 253 9.73 -14.12 -9.86
N SER A 254 9.36 -13.64 -8.66
CA SER A 254 8.06 -13.90 -8.00
C SER A 254 7.51 -15.35 -7.99
N GLY A 255 8.39 -16.36 -8.02
CA GLY A 255 8.08 -17.79 -7.87
C GLY A 255 8.32 -18.66 -9.11
N ALA A 256 8.82 -18.12 -10.22
CA ALA A 256 8.95 -18.86 -11.48
C ALA A 256 10.09 -19.91 -11.52
N ASP A 257 11.04 -19.84 -10.58
CA ASP A 257 12.28 -20.64 -10.58
C ASP A 257 12.25 -21.83 -9.60
N GLY A 258 11.10 -22.10 -8.97
CA GLY A 258 10.92 -23.21 -8.03
C GLY A 258 11.61 -22.99 -6.67
N LYS A 259 11.97 -21.75 -6.36
CA LYS A 259 12.44 -21.33 -5.04
C LYS A 259 11.31 -21.40 -4.01
N LEU A 260 11.69 -21.50 -2.73
CA LEU A 260 10.73 -21.65 -1.64
C LEU A 260 9.99 -20.34 -1.35
N TYR A 261 10.71 -19.21 -1.39
CA TYR A 261 10.17 -17.89 -1.06
C TYR A 261 9.84 -17.13 -2.33
N ALA A 262 8.55 -17.09 -2.67
CA ALA A 262 8.04 -16.29 -3.78
C ALA A 262 8.06 -14.79 -3.47
N ASP A 263 7.77 -14.42 -2.21
CA ASP A 263 7.94 -13.06 -1.69
C ASP A 263 9.39 -12.87 -1.21
N PRO A 264 10.15 -11.89 -1.76
CA PRO A 264 11.52 -11.62 -1.33
C PRO A 264 11.65 -11.16 0.13
N TYR A 265 10.57 -10.69 0.76
CA TYR A 265 10.55 -10.26 2.16
C TYR A 265 10.20 -11.37 3.15
N GLU A 266 10.00 -12.60 2.68
CA GLU A 266 9.72 -13.76 3.55
C GLU A 266 10.69 -13.89 4.75
N PRO A 267 12.02 -13.73 4.59
CA PRO A 267 12.93 -13.74 5.74
C PRO A 267 12.67 -12.64 6.78
N ALA A 268 12.20 -11.47 6.36
CA ALA A 268 11.84 -10.40 7.29
C ALA A 268 10.58 -10.76 8.09
N TYR A 269 9.58 -11.38 7.46
CA TYR A 269 8.39 -11.90 8.17
C TYR A 269 8.78 -12.96 9.20
N GLN A 270 9.68 -13.87 8.84
CA GLN A 270 10.19 -14.89 9.77
C GLN A 270 10.92 -14.27 10.97
N ILE A 271 11.74 -13.24 10.77
CA ILE A 271 12.41 -12.51 11.85
C ILE A 271 11.41 -11.79 12.74
N TYR A 272 10.36 -11.22 12.15
CA TYR A 272 9.28 -10.59 12.91
C TYR A 272 8.57 -11.60 13.81
N GLU A 273 8.20 -12.78 13.28
CA GLU A 273 7.59 -13.86 14.07
C GLU A 273 8.49 -14.34 15.21
N ASN A 274 9.82 -14.39 15.00
CA ASN A 274 10.79 -14.80 16.02
C ASN A 274 10.73 -13.98 17.31
N ARG A 275 10.18 -12.74 17.27
CA ARG A 275 10.05 -11.85 18.43
C ARG A 275 9.16 -12.43 19.54
N GLY A 276 8.26 -13.36 19.19
CA GLY A 276 7.41 -14.07 20.15
C GLY A 276 8.12 -15.16 20.95
N HIS A 277 9.37 -15.49 20.63
CA HIS A 277 10.09 -16.65 21.16
C HIS A 277 11.43 -16.26 21.80
N SER A 278 11.99 -17.17 22.60
CA SER A 278 13.32 -17.00 23.20
C SER A 278 14.45 -17.28 22.19
N ILE A 279 14.51 -16.51 21.11
CA ILE A 279 15.56 -16.59 20.09
C ILE A 279 16.77 -15.74 20.52
N ARG A 280 17.97 -16.31 20.41
CA ARG A 280 19.23 -15.70 20.90
C ARG A 280 20.01 -14.96 19.81
N GLY A 281 19.61 -15.14 18.56
CA GLY A 281 20.13 -14.39 17.42
C GLY A 281 19.62 -14.93 16.10
N THR A 282 20.12 -14.34 15.03
CA THR A 282 19.77 -14.71 13.66
C THR A 282 21.03 -14.84 12.82
N ALA A 283 21.04 -15.86 11.98
CA ALA A 283 22.08 -16.11 10.99
C ALA A 283 21.48 -15.97 9.59
N ILE A 284 22.30 -15.49 8.66
CA ILE A 284 21.90 -15.27 7.27
C ILE A 284 22.83 -16.12 6.41
N GLU A 285 22.25 -16.93 5.54
CA GLU A 285 22.96 -17.72 4.54
C GLU A 285 22.70 -17.16 3.14
N GLY A 286 23.69 -17.24 2.24
CA GLY A 286 23.55 -16.71 0.88
C GLY A 286 23.99 -15.25 0.74
N TYR A 287 25.26 -14.96 1.05
CA TYR A 287 25.86 -13.62 0.95
C TYR A 287 25.65 -12.97 -0.43
N SER A 288 25.85 -13.74 -1.52
CA SER A 288 25.68 -13.21 -2.88
C SER A 288 24.23 -12.83 -3.18
N ALA A 289 23.27 -13.68 -2.80
CA ALA A 289 21.85 -13.43 -2.99
C ALA A 289 21.38 -12.20 -2.17
N LEU A 290 21.85 -12.07 -0.93
CA LEU A 290 21.60 -10.89 -0.10
C LEU A 290 22.10 -9.61 -0.78
N ARG A 291 23.34 -9.61 -1.27
CA ARG A 291 23.98 -8.43 -1.87
C ARG A 291 23.43 -8.06 -3.24
N SER A 292 22.96 -9.05 -4.01
CA SER A 292 22.37 -8.82 -5.33
C SER A 292 20.88 -8.48 -5.28
N SER A 293 20.24 -8.56 -4.11
CA SER A 293 18.82 -8.30 -3.97
C SER A 293 18.51 -6.83 -4.24
N LYS A 294 17.62 -6.57 -5.20
CA LYS A 294 17.02 -5.25 -5.44
C LYS A 294 15.90 -4.90 -4.45
N TYR A 295 15.67 -5.75 -3.44
CA TYR A 295 14.62 -5.58 -2.44
C TYR A 295 15.18 -5.14 -1.08
N TYR A 296 16.50 -4.93 -0.97
CA TYR A 296 17.10 -4.24 0.18
C TYR A 296 16.81 -4.91 1.52
N LEU A 297 16.79 -6.24 1.47
CA LEU A 297 16.34 -7.09 2.56
C LEU A 297 17.17 -6.91 3.85
N MET A 298 18.45 -6.58 3.75
CA MET A 298 19.30 -6.38 4.93
C MET A 298 18.86 -5.16 5.76
N ASP A 299 18.48 -4.07 5.12
CA ASP A 299 18.03 -2.85 5.80
C ASP A 299 16.71 -3.08 6.53
N LEU A 300 15.75 -3.73 5.86
CA LEU A 300 14.49 -4.12 6.48
C LEU A 300 14.69 -5.11 7.64
N MET A 301 15.57 -6.11 7.48
CA MET A 301 15.87 -7.05 8.56
C MET A 301 16.57 -6.36 9.74
N ASN A 302 17.45 -5.40 9.48
CA ASN A 302 18.14 -4.64 10.53
C ASN A 302 17.18 -3.75 11.32
N SER A 303 16.22 -3.10 10.65
CA SER A 303 15.20 -2.29 11.33
C SER A 303 14.41 -3.13 12.32
N LEU A 304 14.12 -4.40 12.01
CA LEU A 304 13.43 -5.32 12.93
C LEU A 304 14.21 -5.63 14.23
N TYR A 305 15.48 -5.27 14.35
CA TYR A 305 16.23 -5.39 15.61
C TYR A 305 16.35 -4.07 16.39
N ASP A 306 15.96 -2.94 15.80
CA ASP A 306 15.92 -1.67 16.52
C ASP A 306 14.72 -1.69 17.47
N SER A 307 14.99 -1.51 18.76
CA SER A 307 13.95 -1.44 19.80
C SER A 307 13.00 -0.25 19.63
N ASN A 308 13.38 0.74 18.81
CA ASN A 308 12.53 1.88 18.46
C ASN A 308 11.73 1.65 17.17
N TYR A 309 12.00 0.57 16.44
CA TYR A 309 11.27 0.21 15.23
C TYR A 309 10.07 -0.66 15.58
N ASP A 310 8.91 0.00 15.62
CA ASP A 310 7.62 -0.64 15.79
C ASP A 310 6.82 -0.48 14.50
N ILE A 311 6.57 -1.61 13.83
CA ILE A 311 5.83 -1.66 12.57
C ILE A 311 4.46 -0.99 12.72
N CYS A 312 3.86 -1.06 13.91
CA CYS A 312 2.62 -0.38 14.21
C CYS A 312 2.78 0.36 15.55
N PRO A 313 3.06 1.68 15.56
CA PRO A 313 3.42 2.41 16.78
C PRO A 313 2.27 2.58 17.79
N TYR A 314 1.09 2.02 17.51
CA TYR A 314 -0.04 1.97 18.42
C TYR A 314 -0.76 0.62 18.26
N GLU A 315 -1.20 0.04 19.38
CA GLU A 315 -1.87 -1.25 19.38
C GLU A 315 -3.30 -1.13 18.83
N LEU A 316 -3.60 -1.94 17.81
CA LEU A 316 -4.96 -2.14 17.31
C LEU A 316 -5.54 -3.39 17.96
N THR A 317 -6.31 -3.21 19.03
CA THR A 317 -6.93 -4.32 19.77
C THR A 317 -8.44 -4.34 19.63
N VAL A 318 -9.00 -5.54 19.71
CA VAL A 318 -10.42 -5.73 20.02
C VAL A 318 -10.51 -6.04 21.50
N GLU A 319 -11.13 -5.14 22.25
CA GLU A 319 -11.36 -5.30 23.69
C GLU A 319 -12.28 -6.51 23.94
N PRO A 320 -11.86 -7.46 24.80
CA PRO A 320 -12.71 -8.58 25.16
C PRO A 320 -14.03 -8.10 25.80
N GLY A 321 -15.15 -8.72 25.44
CA GLY A 321 -16.42 -8.36 26.04
C GLY A 321 -17.60 -9.12 25.47
N PHE A 322 -18.78 -8.77 25.99
CA PHE A 322 -20.06 -9.22 25.48
C PHE A 322 -20.98 -8.02 25.27
N GLY A 323 -21.48 -7.83 24.05
CA GLY A 323 -22.32 -6.69 23.71
C GLY A 323 -22.54 -6.54 22.21
N SER A 324 -23.45 -5.64 21.82
CA SER A 324 -23.63 -5.28 20.41
C SER A 324 -22.47 -4.43 19.92
N THR A 325 -22.13 -4.57 18.64
CA THR A 325 -21.15 -3.70 17.95
C THR A 325 -21.85 -2.78 16.97
N LEU A 326 -23.06 -2.31 17.33
CA LEU A 326 -23.86 -1.38 16.55
C LEU A 326 -23.83 0.01 17.19
N GLN A 327 -24.09 1.04 16.39
CA GLN A 327 -24.20 2.42 16.89
C GLN A 327 -25.35 2.58 17.92
N SER A 328 -26.39 1.76 17.81
CA SER A 328 -27.48 1.73 18.77
C SER A 328 -28.16 0.36 18.81
N ASP A 329 -28.54 -0.07 20.00
CA ASP A 329 -29.36 -1.27 20.24
C ASP A 329 -30.83 -1.09 19.85
N THR A 330 -31.28 0.15 19.60
CA THR A 330 -32.68 0.43 19.24
C THR A 330 -32.77 1.50 18.18
N PHE A 331 -33.19 1.11 16.97
CA PHE A 331 -33.29 2.03 15.84
C PHE A 331 -34.40 1.65 14.85
N THR A 332 -34.61 2.49 13.85
CA THR A 332 -35.66 2.34 12.83
C THR A 332 -35.05 2.33 11.43
N THR A 333 -35.48 1.40 10.57
CA THR A 333 -35.06 1.35 9.15
C THR A 333 -36.23 0.95 8.26
N SER A 334 -36.21 1.35 6.99
CA SER A 334 -37.22 0.91 6.00
C SER A 334 -36.84 -0.40 5.30
N SER A 335 -35.57 -0.81 5.40
CA SER A 335 -35.01 -1.99 4.76
C SER A 335 -35.65 -3.28 5.26
N ALA A 336 -35.79 -4.27 4.37
CA ALA A 336 -36.34 -5.58 4.71
C ALA A 336 -35.32 -6.52 5.36
N LYS A 337 -34.05 -6.13 5.41
CA LYS A 337 -32.95 -6.87 6.01
C LYS A 337 -31.98 -5.91 6.67
N TYR A 338 -31.23 -6.41 7.66
CA TYR A 338 -30.19 -5.66 8.34
C TYR A 338 -29.13 -6.63 8.88
N PHE A 339 -27.86 -6.26 8.79
CA PHE A 339 -26.74 -7.01 9.32
C PHE A 339 -26.49 -6.57 10.75
N ILE A 340 -26.70 -7.48 11.70
CA ILE A 340 -26.46 -7.23 13.12
C ILE A 340 -25.16 -7.90 13.54
N SER A 341 -24.41 -7.26 14.43
CA SER A 341 -23.12 -7.76 14.91
C SER A 341 -22.96 -7.59 16.42
N VAL A 342 -22.22 -8.51 17.04
CA VAL A 342 -21.92 -8.56 18.47
C VAL A 342 -20.47 -9.00 18.70
N ILE A 343 -19.96 -8.71 19.89
CA ILE A 343 -18.75 -9.30 20.45
C ILE A 343 -19.14 -10.23 21.60
N SER A 344 -18.36 -11.29 21.82
CA SER A 344 -18.61 -12.31 22.84
C SER A 344 -17.33 -13.07 23.20
N ASP A 345 -17.30 -13.78 24.32
CA ASP A 345 -16.16 -14.65 24.69
C ASP A 345 -16.04 -15.83 23.70
N PRO A 346 -14.94 -15.96 22.92
CA PRO A 346 -14.78 -17.01 21.91
C PRO A 346 -14.77 -18.44 22.49
N ASP A 347 -14.47 -18.61 23.78
CA ASP A 347 -14.37 -19.91 24.45
C ASP A 347 -15.73 -20.41 25.00
N GLN A 348 -16.79 -19.59 24.95
CA GLN A 348 -18.12 -19.93 25.46
C GLN A 348 -19.19 -19.90 24.35
N PRO A 349 -20.18 -20.82 24.35
CA PRO A 349 -21.22 -20.84 23.32
C PRO A 349 -22.04 -19.54 23.29
N LEU A 350 -22.30 -19.02 22.09
CA LEU A 350 -23.13 -17.86 21.82
C LEU A 350 -24.48 -18.31 21.25
N TYR A 351 -25.58 -17.68 21.67
CA TYR A 351 -26.92 -17.97 21.18
C TYR A 351 -27.57 -16.73 20.60
N LEU A 352 -28.34 -16.88 19.53
CA LEU A 352 -29.26 -15.87 18.98
C LEU A 352 -30.68 -16.43 19.03
N ASN A 353 -31.58 -15.75 19.75
CA ASN A 353 -32.97 -16.17 19.97
C ASN A 353 -33.05 -17.66 20.41
N ASP A 354 -32.31 -17.99 21.47
CA ASP A 354 -32.18 -19.33 22.07
C ASP A 354 -31.57 -20.42 21.16
N SER A 355 -31.08 -20.05 19.98
CA SER A 355 -30.41 -20.97 19.05
C SER A 355 -28.90 -20.72 19.06
N GLU A 356 -28.11 -21.76 19.34
CA GLU A 356 -26.65 -21.66 19.31
C GLU A 356 -26.15 -21.27 17.92
N VAL A 357 -25.25 -20.29 17.86
CA VAL A 357 -24.62 -19.84 16.61
C VAL A 357 -23.17 -20.30 16.54
N THR A 358 -22.70 -20.58 15.34
CA THR A 358 -21.29 -20.93 15.10
C THR A 358 -20.51 -19.68 14.74
N ARG A 359 -19.45 -19.40 15.49
CA ARG A 359 -18.47 -18.35 15.18
C ARG A 359 -17.31 -18.93 14.40
N THR A 360 -16.74 -18.13 13.50
CA THR A 360 -15.53 -18.47 12.72
C THR A 360 -14.34 -17.60 13.09
N THR A 361 -14.54 -16.61 13.96
CA THR A 361 -13.52 -15.64 14.36
C THR A 361 -12.82 -16.06 15.66
N LYS A 362 -11.64 -15.51 15.92
CA LYS A 362 -10.78 -15.85 17.08
C LYS A 362 -11.05 -14.97 18.30
N ASN A 363 -11.40 -13.69 18.09
CA ASN A 363 -11.66 -12.72 19.16
C ASN A 363 -13.16 -12.58 19.49
N GLY A 364 -14.00 -13.44 18.89
CA GLY A 364 -15.39 -13.60 19.28
C GLY A 364 -16.37 -12.60 18.67
N LEU A 365 -15.94 -11.84 17.65
CA LEU A 365 -16.85 -11.09 16.79
C LEU A 365 -17.80 -12.01 16.02
N TYR A 366 -19.07 -11.65 15.95
CA TYR A 366 -20.09 -12.38 15.21
C TYR A 366 -21.01 -11.42 14.47
N GLY A 367 -21.38 -11.75 13.24
CA GLY A 367 -22.30 -10.96 12.43
C GLY A 367 -23.28 -11.83 11.66
N GLN A 368 -24.51 -11.36 11.50
CA GLN A 368 -25.55 -12.07 10.75
C GLN A 368 -26.53 -11.12 10.06
N LEU A 369 -26.80 -11.39 8.78
CA LEU A 369 -27.90 -10.75 8.06
C LEU A 369 -29.25 -11.32 8.53
N VAL A 370 -30.08 -10.48 9.15
CA VAL A 370 -31.42 -10.84 9.61
C VAL A 370 -32.50 -10.24 8.71
N SER A 371 -33.66 -10.89 8.64
CA SER A 371 -34.83 -10.38 7.91
C SER A 371 -35.75 -9.61 8.85
N LEU A 372 -36.28 -8.49 8.36
CA LEU A 372 -37.13 -7.58 9.12
C LEU A 372 -38.57 -7.60 8.60
N SER A 373 -39.48 -8.04 9.46
CA SER A 373 -40.93 -7.87 9.26
C SER A 373 -41.33 -6.42 9.54
N TYR A 374 -42.45 -5.96 8.99
CA TYR A 374 -43.02 -4.68 9.42
C TYR A 374 -43.41 -4.74 10.90
N GLY A 375 -43.16 -3.64 11.62
CA GLY A 375 -43.24 -3.55 13.07
C GLY A 375 -41.89 -3.70 13.76
N GLU A 376 -41.93 -4.04 15.03
CA GLU A 376 -40.76 -4.25 15.89
C GLU A 376 -40.19 -5.66 15.68
N ASN A 377 -38.87 -5.77 15.51
CA ASN A 377 -38.15 -7.03 15.40
C ASN A 377 -37.11 -7.06 16.52
N GLU A 378 -37.11 -8.11 17.34
CA GLU A 378 -36.17 -8.28 18.45
C GLU A 378 -35.21 -9.45 18.18
N PHE A 379 -33.92 -9.20 18.42
CA PHE A 379 -32.84 -10.16 18.30
C PHE A 379 -32.09 -10.20 19.64
N VAL A 380 -32.21 -11.31 20.36
CA VAL A 380 -31.60 -11.49 21.68
C VAL A 380 -30.39 -12.38 21.55
N PHE A 381 -29.21 -11.82 21.83
CA PHE A 381 -28.00 -12.60 21.99
C PHE A 381 -27.79 -12.96 23.45
N THR A 382 -27.39 -14.21 23.73
CA THR A 382 -27.06 -14.67 25.09
C THR A 382 -25.77 -15.47 25.11
N GLN A 383 -25.01 -15.30 26.20
CA GLN A 383 -23.82 -16.08 26.51
C GLN A 383 -23.71 -16.20 28.03
N GLY A 384 -23.69 -17.43 28.56
CA GLY A 384 -23.74 -17.65 30.01
C GLY A 384 -24.95 -16.97 30.67
N ASP A 385 -24.69 -16.07 31.62
CA ASP A 385 -25.71 -15.29 32.33
C ASP A 385 -25.97 -13.90 31.71
N GLU A 386 -25.26 -13.54 30.63
CA GLU A 386 -25.34 -12.24 29.98
C GLU A 386 -26.27 -12.25 28.76
N SER A 387 -26.92 -11.12 28.48
CA SER A 387 -27.81 -10.95 27.33
C SER A 387 -27.80 -9.53 26.78
N VAL A 388 -27.77 -9.38 25.46
CA VAL A 388 -27.99 -8.09 24.76
C VAL A 388 -29.16 -8.24 23.79
N THR A 389 -30.01 -7.22 23.71
CA THR A 389 -31.19 -7.22 22.84
C THR A 389 -31.08 -6.08 21.84
N ILE A 390 -31.10 -6.41 20.55
CA ILE A 390 -31.14 -5.46 19.44
C ILE A 390 -32.58 -5.39 18.93
N THR A 391 -33.17 -4.20 18.98
CA THR A 391 -34.55 -3.94 18.59
C THR A 391 -34.60 -3.05 17.36
N ILE A 392 -35.07 -3.60 16.23
CA ILE A 392 -35.14 -2.89 14.95
C ILE A 392 -36.60 -2.71 14.54
N THR A 393 -37.05 -1.46 14.44
CA THR A 393 -38.40 -1.14 13.96
C THR A 393 -38.40 -0.88 12.46
N ARG A 394 -39.22 -1.64 11.72
CA ARG A 394 -39.47 -1.40 10.30
C ARG A 394 -40.90 -0.87 10.11
N PRO A 395 -41.11 0.43 9.88
CA PRO A 395 -42.46 0.97 9.78
C PRO A 395 -43.16 0.48 8.51
N GLU A 396 -44.48 0.29 8.60
CA GLU A 396 -45.32 0.09 7.42
C GLU A 396 -45.18 1.29 6.47
N PRO A 397 -45.21 1.07 5.14
CA PRO A 397 -45.12 2.17 4.18
C PRO A 397 -46.32 3.09 4.39
N THR A 398 -46.06 4.30 4.88
CA THR A 398 -47.10 5.34 4.90
C THR A 398 -47.30 5.80 3.47
N SER A 399 -48.53 5.71 2.95
CA SER A 399 -48.89 6.33 1.68
C SER A 399 -48.73 7.85 1.79
N THR A 400 -47.57 8.39 1.42
CA THR A 400 -47.30 9.81 1.44
C THR A 400 -47.86 10.45 0.16
N GLY A 401 -48.99 11.14 0.31
CA GLY A 401 -49.60 11.91 -0.79
C GLY A 401 -50.37 13.15 -0.38
N ASP A 402 -50.28 13.61 0.88
CA ASP A 402 -51.13 14.70 1.40
C ASP A 402 -50.41 15.54 2.50
N SER A 403 -49.08 15.70 2.45
CA SER A 403 -48.38 16.58 3.41
C SER A 403 -48.62 18.06 3.07
N THR A 404 -49.23 18.78 4.01
CA THR A 404 -49.42 20.23 3.90
C THR A 404 -48.14 20.97 4.28
N ILE A 405 -47.74 21.98 3.50
CA ILE A 405 -46.69 22.94 3.82
C ILE A 405 -47.30 24.30 4.16
N SER A 406 -46.58 25.14 4.94
CA SER A 406 -47.01 26.50 5.32
C SER A 406 -46.03 27.60 4.91
N ARG A 407 -44.92 27.23 4.27
CA ARG A 407 -43.82 28.09 3.83
C ARG A 407 -43.42 27.74 2.39
N ILE A 408 -42.71 28.64 1.73
CA ILE A 408 -42.02 28.30 0.48
C ILE A 408 -40.94 27.24 0.79
N THR A 409 -40.85 26.22 -0.05
CA THR A 409 -39.75 25.26 -0.01
C THR A 409 -38.52 25.92 -0.63
N GLN A 410 -37.58 26.40 0.18
CA GLN A 410 -36.50 27.28 -0.32
C GLN A 410 -35.66 26.67 -1.44
N THR A 411 -35.38 25.37 -1.40
CA THR A 411 -34.63 24.64 -2.44
C THR A 411 -35.34 24.58 -3.80
N SER A 412 -36.64 24.93 -3.86
CA SER A 412 -37.40 24.98 -5.10
C SER A 412 -37.46 26.37 -5.74
N MET A 413 -36.93 27.41 -5.08
CA MET A 413 -36.92 28.77 -5.60
C MET A 413 -35.92 28.89 -6.73
N TYR A 414 -36.36 29.41 -7.87
CA TYR A 414 -35.48 29.74 -8.98
C TYR A 414 -34.97 31.20 -8.88
N PRO A 415 -33.68 31.47 -9.08
CA PRO A 415 -32.63 30.50 -9.36
C PRO A 415 -32.12 29.83 -8.07
N SER A 416 -31.97 28.51 -8.08
CA SER A 416 -31.48 27.73 -6.92
C SER A 416 -29.94 27.66 -6.86
N ALA A 417 -29.29 27.90 -7.99
CA ALA A 417 -27.85 28.10 -8.17
C ALA A 417 -27.66 29.32 -9.08
N ILE A 418 -26.43 29.78 -9.28
CA ILE A 418 -26.10 30.88 -10.20
C ILE A 418 -26.78 30.67 -11.56
N SER A 419 -27.48 31.68 -12.07
CA SER A 419 -28.17 31.60 -13.35
C SER A 419 -28.06 32.90 -14.12
N ALA A 420 -28.32 32.86 -15.42
CA ALA A 420 -28.27 34.03 -16.29
C ALA A 420 -29.49 34.06 -17.22
N ALA A 421 -29.85 35.26 -17.67
CA ALA A 421 -30.89 35.48 -18.68
C ALA A 421 -30.46 36.60 -19.62
N ARG A 422 -30.72 36.43 -20.93
CA ARG A 422 -30.47 37.50 -21.92
C ARG A 422 -31.59 38.52 -21.90
N VAL A 423 -31.23 39.79 -22.07
CA VAL A 423 -32.19 40.88 -22.15
C VAL A 423 -33.13 40.65 -23.34
N GLY A 424 -34.44 40.71 -23.08
CA GLY A 424 -35.49 40.48 -24.07
C GLY A 424 -35.96 39.03 -24.21
N GLU A 425 -35.30 38.06 -23.56
CA GLU A 425 -35.76 36.67 -23.51
C GLU A 425 -36.80 36.44 -22.40
N GLU A 426 -37.58 35.38 -22.52
CA GLU A 426 -38.55 34.97 -21.51
C GLU A 426 -37.85 34.22 -20.37
N LEU A 427 -38.03 34.69 -19.14
CA LEU A 427 -37.50 34.08 -17.92
C LEU A 427 -38.67 33.55 -17.08
N THR A 428 -38.66 32.25 -16.82
CA THR A 428 -39.61 31.61 -15.90
C THR A 428 -39.07 31.63 -14.47
N ILE A 429 -39.73 32.39 -13.60
CA ILE A 429 -39.47 32.41 -12.15
C ILE A 429 -40.39 31.40 -11.49
N SER A 430 -39.88 30.55 -10.59
CA SER A 430 -40.66 29.48 -9.97
C SER A 430 -40.33 29.20 -8.51
N CYS A 431 -41.30 28.72 -7.76
CA CYS A 431 -41.09 28.11 -6.44
C CYS A 431 -42.21 27.12 -6.09
N VAL A 432 -41.98 26.24 -5.11
CA VAL A 432 -43.00 25.42 -4.46
C VAL A 432 -43.47 26.10 -3.18
N ALA A 433 -44.78 26.33 -3.09
CA ALA A 433 -45.42 27.01 -1.96
C ALA A 433 -46.77 26.34 -1.61
N PRO A 434 -47.38 26.65 -0.46
CA PRO A 434 -48.67 26.10 -0.07
C PRO A 434 -49.75 26.46 -1.10
N SER A 435 -50.46 25.46 -1.64
CA SER A 435 -51.62 25.66 -2.53
C SER A 435 -52.64 26.59 -1.88
N GLY A 436 -53.16 27.55 -2.64
CA GLY A 436 -54.08 28.58 -2.13
C GLY A 436 -53.40 29.82 -1.52
N SER A 437 -52.06 29.85 -1.50
CA SER A 437 -51.30 31.06 -1.16
C SER A 437 -51.19 32.04 -2.33
N THR A 438 -50.84 33.29 -2.02
CA THR A 438 -50.40 34.27 -3.02
C THR A 438 -48.89 34.44 -2.93
N VAL A 439 -48.18 34.31 -4.06
CA VAL A 439 -46.72 34.42 -4.12
C VAL A 439 -46.33 35.54 -5.08
N TYR A 440 -45.38 36.37 -4.67
CA TYR A 440 -44.71 37.36 -5.51
C TYR A 440 -43.22 37.07 -5.59
N ALA A 441 -42.58 37.42 -6.71
CA ALA A 441 -41.12 37.50 -6.82
C ALA A 441 -40.73 38.92 -7.24
N SER A 442 -39.63 39.41 -6.68
CA SER A 442 -39.01 40.69 -7.04
C SER A 442 -37.74 40.41 -7.81
N VAL A 443 -37.75 40.75 -9.10
CA VAL A 443 -36.68 40.52 -10.07
C VAL A 443 -36.45 41.83 -10.82
N LEU A 444 -35.20 42.29 -10.96
CA LEU A 444 -34.86 43.53 -11.69
C LEU A 444 -35.58 44.79 -11.16
N GLY A 445 -35.86 44.87 -9.85
CA GLY A 445 -36.61 45.97 -9.26
C GLY A 445 -38.11 46.00 -9.62
N GLN A 446 -38.61 44.97 -10.30
CA GLN A 446 -40.02 44.76 -10.60
C GLN A 446 -40.59 43.61 -9.76
N GLN A 447 -41.82 43.78 -9.26
CA GLN A 447 -42.53 42.73 -8.54
C GLN A 447 -43.54 42.05 -9.46
N VAL A 448 -43.41 40.73 -9.64
CA VAL A 448 -44.33 39.89 -10.41
C VAL A 448 -45.08 38.93 -9.49
N GLN A 449 -46.36 38.72 -9.75
CA GLN A 449 -47.16 37.72 -9.03
C GLN A 449 -47.07 36.37 -9.75
N LEU A 450 -46.72 35.31 -9.01
CA LEU A 450 -46.65 33.95 -9.55
C LEU A 450 -48.02 33.28 -9.55
N LYS A 451 -48.25 32.49 -10.59
CA LYS A 451 -49.45 31.69 -10.78
C LYS A 451 -49.18 30.25 -10.37
N GLN A 452 -50.09 29.67 -9.59
CA GLN A 452 -50.07 28.26 -9.27
C GLN A 452 -50.34 27.43 -10.53
N ALA A 453 -49.47 26.46 -10.85
CA ALA A 453 -49.52 25.68 -12.08
C ALA A 453 -50.73 24.73 -12.18
N VAL A 454 -51.27 24.24 -11.05
CA VAL A 454 -52.44 23.34 -11.03
C VAL A 454 -53.41 23.73 -9.90
N ALA A 455 -54.66 24.02 -10.26
CA ALA A 455 -55.72 24.48 -9.34
C ALA A 455 -56.34 23.40 -8.43
N THR A 456 -55.87 22.14 -8.49
CA THR A 456 -56.50 20.98 -7.82
C THR A 456 -55.85 20.55 -6.50
N ALA A 457 -54.79 21.21 -6.04
CA ALA A 457 -54.18 20.89 -4.74
C ALA A 457 -55.06 21.42 -3.59
N LYS A 458 -55.45 20.57 -2.63
CA LYS A 458 -56.16 21.00 -1.40
C LYS A 458 -55.34 22.12 -0.72
N ASN A 459 -56.03 23.08 -0.12
CA ASN A 459 -55.38 24.22 0.54
C ASN A 459 -54.25 23.74 1.48
N GLY A 460 -53.05 24.28 1.31
CA GLY A 460 -51.87 23.90 2.09
C GLY A 460 -51.00 22.79 1.50
N ILE A 461 -51.44 22.02 0.50
CA ILE A 461 -50.57 21.02 -0.16
C ILE A 461 -49.49 21.73 -0.99
N ALA A 462 -48.28 21.20 -1.04
CA ALA A 462 -47.20 21.73 -1.87
C ALA A 462 -47.62 21.85 -3.34
N ALA A 463 -47.51 23.05 -3.91
CA ALA A 463 -47.84 23.33 -5.31
C ALA A 463 -46.77 24.22 -5.94
N THR A 464 -46.48 23.98 -7.22
CA THR A 464 -45.56 24.80 -8.00
C THR A 464 -46.25 26.10 -8.43
N TYR A 465 -45.57 27.21 -8.21
CA TYR A 465 -45.92 28.56 -8.63
C TYR A 465 -44.91 29.01 -9.67
N THR A 466 -45.37 29.59 -10.78
CA THR A 466 -44.52 30.11 -11.86
C THR A 466 -44.99 31.47 -12.36
N ALA A 467 -44.06 32.29 -12.86
CA ALA A 467 -44.37 33.48 -13.64
C ALA A 467 -43.34 33.60 -14.76
N ASP A 468 -43.84 33.73 -15.98
CA ASP A 468 -43.01 34.07 -17.13
C ASP A 468 -43.00 35.58 -17.31
N LEU A 469 -41.80 36.14 -17.52
CA LEU A 469 -41.61 37.56 -17.78
C LEU A 469 -40.55 37.77 -18.86
N ILE A 470 -40.70 38.82 -19.66
CA ILE A 470 -39.62 39.28 -20.52
C ILE A 470 -38.55 39.91 -19.63
N PHE A 471 -37.34 39.38 -19.70
CA PHE A 471 -36.23 39.80 -18.88
C PHE A 471 -35.68 41.15 -19.37
N ASP A 472 -36.14 42.25 -18.78
CA ASP A 472 -35.84 43.63 -19.18
C ASP A 472 -34.91 44.31 -18.16
N ALA A 473 -33.61 44.00 -18.23
CA ALA A 473 -32.60 44.52 -17.32
C ALA A 473 -31.96 45.82 -17.88
N PRO A 474 -31.75 46.86 -17.06
CA PRO A 474 -31.18 48.15 -17.51
C PRO A 474 -29.64 48.07 -17.61
N ILE A 475 -29.13 47.29 -18.55
CA ILE A 475 -27.70 47.06 -18.79
C ILE A 475 -27.30 47.39 -20.23
N ASP A 476 -26.01 47.61 -20.48
CA ASP A 476 -25.48 47.82 -21.83
C ASP A 476 -25.62 46.56 -22.70
N SER A 477 -25.72 46.73 -24.03
CA SER A 477 -25.82 45.60 -24.96
C SER A 477 -24.63 44.64 -24.91
N ASN A 478 -23.44 45.11 -24.51
CA ASN A 478 -22.23 44.28 -24.38
C ASN A 478 -21.85 43.98 -22.91
N GLU A 479 -22.75 44.21 -21.96
CA GLU A 479 -22.48 44.01 -20.52
C GLU A 479 -23.07 42.70 -20.01
N VAL A 480 -22.32 42.02 -19.14
CA VAL A 480 -22.85 41.02 -18.21
C VAL A 480 -22.81 41.63 -16.82
N LYS A 481 -23.91 41.54 -16.07
CA LYS A 481 -24.06 42.18 -14.76
C LYS A 481 -24.71 41.26 -13.74
N ASN A 482 -24.17 41.21 -12.53
CA ASN A 482 -24.81 40.50 -11.43
C ASN A 482 -25.99 41.32 -10.88
N MET A 483 -27.19 40.76 -10.93
CA MET A 483 -28.43 41.40 -10.43
C MET A 483 -28.78 40.99 -9.00
N GLY A 484 -27.98 40.12 -8.38
CA GLY A 484 -28.17 39.57 -7.05
C GLY A 484 -29.27 38.50 -6.99
N ASN A 485 -29.68 38.16 -5.77
CA ASN A 485 -30.70 37.15 -5.54
C ASN A 485 -32.13 37.67 -5.79
N VAL A 486 -33.02 36.74 -6.14
CA VAL A 486 -34.46 36.99 -6.30
C VAL A 486 -35.14 36.94 -4.94
N THR A 487 -35.97 37.95 -4.65
CA THR A 487 -36.74 38.00 -3.40
C THR A 487 -38.16 37.50 -3.61
N TYR A 488 -38.57 36.46 -2.88
CA TYR A 488 -39.91 35.87 -2.91
C TYR A 488 -40.74 36.30 -1.70
N THR A 489 -41.97 36.75 -1.92
CA THR A 489 -42.92 37.11 -0.86
C THR A 489 -44.13 36.18 -0.88
N LEU A 490 -44.30 35.40 0.18
CA LEU A 490 -45.46 34.53 0.41
C LEU A 490 -46.51 35.27 1.25
N VAL A 491 -47.77 35.21 0.83
CA VAL A 491 -48.93 35.61 1.63
C VAL A 491 -49.82 34.37 1.82
N TYR A 492 -49.85 33.84 3.04
CA TYR A 492 -50.61 32.64 3.38
C TYR A 492 -51.14 32.71 4.83
N GLY A 493 -52.40 32.34 5.06
CA GLY A 493 -53.00 32.36 6.40
C GLY A 493 -53.08 33.73 7.08
N GLY A 494 -53.00 34.83 6.33
CA GLY A 494 -52.96 36.20 6.88
C GLY A 494 -51.55 36.66 7.31
N THR A 495 -50.52 35.85 7.08
CA THR A 495 -49.11 36.18 7.33
C THR A 495 -48.38 36.45 6.01
N THR A 496 -47.49 37.44 6.02
CA THR A 496 -46.57 37.74 4.92
C THR A 496 -45.16 37.34 5.34
N THR A 497 -44.47 36.53 4.53
CA THR A 497 -43.09 36.09 4.78
C THR A 497 -42.25 36.25 3.53
N THR A 498 -41.01 36.68 3.69
CA THR A 498 -40.07 36.91 2.59
C THR A 498 -38.94 35.88 2.63
N TYR A 499 -38.52 35.42 1.46
CA TYR A 499 -37.43 34.49 1.23
C TYR A 499 -36.53 35.04 0.13
N THR A 500 -35.26 34.64 0.12
CA THR A 500 -34.29 35.00 -0.91
C THR A 500 -33.82 33.73 -1.59
N SER A 501 -33.73 33.75 -2.92
CA SER A 501 -33.17 32.63 -3.69
C SER A 501 -31.73 32.35 -3.27
N SER A 502 -31.30 31.09 -3.30
CA SER A 502 -29.90 30.71 -3.05
C SER A 502 -28.99 31.09 -4.21
N GLY A 503 -29.50 31.00 -5.44
CA GLY A 503 -28.78 31.44 -6.63
C GLY A 503 -28.89 32.95 -6.86
N GLU A 504 -27.86 33.52 -7.45
CA GLU A 504 -27.84 34.87 -8.02
C GLU A 504 -28.25 34.83 -9.49
N LEU A 505 -28.84 35.94 -9.97
CA LEU A 505 -29.26 36.08 -11.35
C LEU A 505 -28.39 37.12 -12.07
N TYR A 506 -27.78 36.71 -13.19
CA TYR A 506 -26.98 37.57 -14.05
C TYR A 506 -27.81 38.04 -15.24
N ALA A 507 -27.69 39.32 -15.57
CA ALA A 507 -28.25 39.89 -16.78
C ALA A 507 -27.19 39.92 -17.88
N VAL A 508 -27.56 39.43 -19.08
CA VAL A 508 -26.67 39.35 -20.25
C VAL A 508 -27.21 40.25 -21.34
N GLY A 509 -26.42 41.26 -21.73
CA GLY A 509 -26.77 42.17 -22.82
C GLY A 509 -26.97 41.45 -24.15
N GLU A 510 -27.68 42.09 -25.09
CA GLU A 510 -28.07 41.52 -26.39
C GLU A 510 -26.88 40.95 -27.18
N ASN A 511 -25.73 41.61 -27.13
CA ASN A 511 -24.50 41.26 -27.84
C ASN A 511 -23.41 40.69 -26.91
N ALA A 512 -23.66 40.64 -25.60
CA ALA A 512 -22.68 40.20 -24.62
C ALA A 512 -22.44 38.69 -24.72
N GLN A 513 -21.17 38.30 -24.58
CA GLN A 513 -20.78 36.91 -24.36
C GLN A 513 -20.87 36.60 -22.87
N LEU A 514 -21.35 35.40 -22.53
CA LEU A 514 -21.41 34.93 -21.16
C LEU A 514 -20.25 33.96 -20.93
N ILE A 515 -19.35 34.29 -20.00
CA ILE A 515 -18.17 33.49 -19.70
C ILE A 515 -18.30 32.94 -18.28
N MET A 516 -18.12 31.63 -18.14
CA MET A 516 -17.96 30.99 -16.84
C MET A 516 -16.48 30.88 -16.49
N GLN A 517 -16.17 30.89 -15.19
CA GLN A 517 -14.85 30.55 -14.68
C GLN A 517 -14.99 29.51 -13.57
N VAL A 518 -14.21 28.43 -13.64
CA VAL A 518 -14.16 27.40 -12.60
C VAL A 518 -13.56 27.96 -11.32
N THR A 519 -14.23 27.71 -10.19
CA THR A 519 -13.82 28.17 -8.85
C THR A 519 -13.32 27.04 -7.96
N ASP A 520 -13.71 25.80 -8.24
CA ASP A 520 -13.25 24.65 -7.50
C ASP A 520 -11.89 24.19 -8.03
N TYR A 521 -11.08 23.56 -7.18
CA TYR A 521 -9.76 23.03 -7.56
C TYR A 521 -9.83 22.18 -8.84
N MET A 522 -10.85 21.30 -8.91
CA MET A 522 -11.19 20.50 -10.08
C MET A 522 -12.70 20.35 -10.21
N SER A 523 -13.24 20.48 -11.42
CA SER A 523 -14.65 20.27 -11.74
C SER A 523 -14.82 19.43 -13.00
N GLY A 524 -15.66 18.39 -12.91
CA GLY A 524 -15.91 17.49 -14.03
C GLY A 524 -16.92 18.08 -15.04
N VAL A 525 -16.62 17.93 -16.32
CA VAL A 525 -17.54 18.25 -17.42
C VAL A 525 -18.17 16.96 -17.90
N THR A 526 -19.50 16.86 -17.83
CA THR A 526 -20.24 15.68 -18.29
C THR A 526 -20.66 15.81 -19.74
N VAL A 527 -20.97 14.69 -20.39
CA VAL A 527 -21.50 14.68 -21.77
C VAL A 527 -22.77 15.53 -21.88
N ASP A 528 -23.67 15.41 -20.90
CA ASP A 528 -24.89 16.19 -20.74
C ASP A 528 -25.31 16.21 -19.26
N ASP A 529 -26.45 16.81 -18.94
CA ASP A 529 -27.02 16.90 -17.59
C ASP A 529 -28.13 15.86 -17.31
N SER A 530 -28.24 14.81 -18.13
CA SER A 530 -29.23 13.75 -17.95
C SER A 530 -28.84 12.77 -16.84
N SER A 531 -29.84 12.18 -16.19
CA SER A 531 -29.58 11.12 -15.20
C SER A 531 -29.03 9.84 -15.82
N GLU A 532 -29.23 9.61 -17.12
CA GLU A 532 -28.74 8.42 -17.85
C GLU A 532 -27.22 8.48 -18.08
N ASN A 533 -26.69 9.68 -18.32
CA ASN A 533 -25.26 9.93 -18.50
C ASN A 533 -24.60 10.51 -17.25
N ALA A 534 -25.27 10.45 -16.10
CA ALA A 534 -24.70 10.90 -14.83
C ALA A 534 -23.43 10.10 -14.52
N GLY A 535 -22.28 10.76 -14.59
CA GLY A 535 -20.95 10.15 -14.41
C GLY A 535 -20.17 9.90 -15.70
N ASN A 536 -20.74 10.14 -16.88
CA ASN A 536 -20.00 10.12 -18.15
C ASN A 536 -19.29 11.47 -18.31
N PHE A 537 -18.02 11.53 -17.90
CA PHE A 537 -17.19 12.73 -18.01
C PHE A 537 -16.49 12.81 -19.37
N LEU A 538 -16.48 14.02 -19.94
CA LEU A 538 -15.65 14.36 -21.10
C LEU A 538 -14.24 14.74 -20.67
N THR A 539 -14.13 15.52 -19.59
CA THR A 539 -12.86 16.03 -19.04
C THR A 539 -13.03 16.43 -17.57
N THR A 540 -11.93 16.85 -16.95
CA THR A 540 -11.94 17.66 -15.72
C THR A 540 -11.24 18.98 -15.97
N LEU A 541 -11.87 20.08 -15.56
CA LEU A 541 -11.32 21.43 -15.61
C LEU A 541 -10.78 21.82 -14.24
N ILE A 542 -9.74 22.65 -14.20
CA ILE A 542 -9.15 23.17 -12.96
C ILE A 542 -9.62 24.59 -12.66
N GLU A 543 -9.42 25.04 -11.42
CA GLU A 543 -9.64 26.42 -10.99
C GLU A 543 -9.04 27.41 -11.99
N GLY A 544 -9.82 28.45 -12.34
CA GLY A 544 -9.41 29.47 -13.30
C GLY A 544 -9.74 29.16 -14.76
N SER A 545 -10.10 27.92 -15.11
CA SER A 545 -10.51 27.58 -16.48
C SER A 545 -11.77 28.35 -16.89
N GLN A 546 -11.80 28.88 -18.11
CA GLN A 546 -12.87 29.71 -18.64
C GLN A 546 -13.43 29.13 -19.94
N ASP A 547 -14.75 29.24 -20.11
CA ASP A 547 -15.38 29.00 -21.40
C ASP A 547 -16.64 29.84 -21.58
N TYR A 548 -17.06 29.99 -22.83
CA TYR A 548 -18.33 30.59 -23.18
C TYR A 548 -19.48 29.64 -22.84
N VAL A 549 -20.57 30.21 -22.31
CA VAL A 549 -21.78 29.48 -21.93
C VAL A 549 -22.79 29.50 -23.08
N ASP A 550 -23.26 28.32 -23.50
CA ASP A 550 -24.45 28.16 -24.31
C ASP A 550 -25.70 28.21 -23.40
N LEU A 551 -26.17 29.45 -23.16
CA LEU A 551 -27.30 29.68 -22.27
C LEU A 551 -28.58 29.00 -22.75
N SER A 552 -28.72 28.76 -24.06
CA SER A 552 -29.93 28.16 -24.66
C SER A 552 -30.13 26.69 -24.29
N LYS A 553 -29.05 26.00 -23.90
CA LYS A 553 -29.06 24.59 -23.46
C LYS A 553 -28.92 24.44 -21.95
N SER A 554 -28.49 25.50 -21.27
CA SER A 554 -28.21 25.48 -19.83
C SER A 554 -29.47 25.18 -19.01
N SER A 555 -29.31 24.37 -17.97
CA SER A 555 -30.41 23.92 -17.11
C SER A 555 -30.37 24.62 -15.75
N THR A 556 -31.21 24.17 -14.81
CA THR A 556 -31.22 24.71 -13.44
C THR A 556 -29.97 24.35 -12.66
N SER A 557 -29.29 23.26 -13.01
CA SER A 557 -28.12 22.72 -12.29
C SER A 557 -26.81 22.84 -13.07
N HIS A 558 -26.85 22.93 -14.41
CA HIS A 558 -25.65 22.96 -15.25
C HIS A 558 -25.62 24.13 -16.22
N PHE A 559 -24.42 24.60 -16.54
CA PHE A 559 -24.15 25.37 -17.74
C PHE A 559 -23.64 24.45 -18.84
N TYR A 560 -24.15 24.63 -20.06
CA TYR A 560 -23.56 23.99 -21.23
C TYR A 560 -22.45 24.86 -21.79
N LEU A 561 -21.32 24.23 -22.10
CA LEU A 561 -20.12 24.88 -22.57
C LEU A 561 -20.11 24.93 -24.10
N GLN A 562 -19.60 26.02 -24.69
CA GLN A 562 -19.46 26.10 -26.14
C GLN A 562 -18.39 25.15 -26.67
N SER A 563 -17.37 24.83 -25.86
CA SER A 563 -16.41 23.75 -26.14
C SER A 563 -17.03 22.35 -26.10
N GLY A 564 -18.20 22.20 -25.47
CA GLY A 564 -18.97 20.97 -25.38
C GLY A 564 -19.15 20.46 -23.95
N GLY A 565 -20.22 19.71 -23.72
CA GLY A 565 -20.56 19.15 -22.40
C GLY A 565 -21.26 20.13 -21.45
N ALA A 566 -21.50 19.65 -20.24
CA ALA A 566 -22.21 20.36 -19.18
C ALA A 566 -21.36 20.41 -17.90
N ILE A 567 -21.28 21.58 -17.27
CA ILE A 567 -20.58 21.79 -15.99
C ILE A 567 -21.55 22.21 -14.90
N ARG A 568 -21.33 21.75 -13.68
CA ARG A 568 -22.18 22.09 -12.53
C ARG A 568 -22.02 23.56 -12.15
N LYS A 569 -23.15 24.25 -12.03
CA LYS A 569 -23.23 25.66 -11.66
C LYS A 569 -22.63 25.97 -10.28
N GLU A 570 -22.60 25.00 -9.38
CA GLU A 570 -22.03 25.15 -8.03
C GLU A 570 -20.50 25.23 -8.00
N THR A 571 -19.83 24.83 -9.09
CA THR A 571 -18.36 24.75 -9.20
C THR A 571 -17.74 25.89 -10.01
N VAL A 572 -18.57 26.85 -10.42
CA VAL A 572 -18.18 27.96 -11.31
C VAL A 572 -18.79 29.27 -10.87
N THR A 573 -18.18 30.37 -11.33
CA THR A 573 -18.75 31.71 -11.30
C THR A 573 -18.95 32.25 -12.72
N LEU A 574 -19.65 33.37 -12.87
CA LEU A 574 -19.80 34.10 -14.13
C LEU A 574 -19.01 35.40 -14.06
N LEU A 575 -18.25 35.71 -15.11
CA LEU A 575 -17.53 36.97 -15.21
C LEU A 575 -18.50 38.15 -15.44
N GLU A 576 -18.24 39.26 -14.75
CA GLU A 576 -19.02 40.51 -14.84
C GLU A 576 -18.20 41.60 -15.52
N GLY A 577 -18.82 42.38 -16.40
CA GLY A 577 -18.16 43.48 -17.09
C GLY A 577 -18.70 43.77 -18.47
N LYS A 578 -18.04 44.72 -19.16
CA LYS A 578 -18.35 45.10 -20.54
C LYS A 578 -17.33 44.48 -21.50
N ASP A 579 -17.80 44.14 -22.69
CA ASP A 579 -16.98 43.66 -23.81
C ASP A 579 -16.09 42.47 -23.38
N LEU A 580 -16.67 41.55 -22.60
CA LEU A 580 -15.98 40.36 -22.09
C LEU A 580 -15.57 39.45 -23.25
N SER A 581 -14.31 39.00 -23.20
CA SER A 581 -13.74 38.00 -24.11
C SER A 581 -12.70 37.17 -23.37
N ILE A 582 -12.58 35.90 -23.74
CA ILE A 582 -11.45 35.06 -23.35
C ILE A 582 -10.25 35.48 -24.20
N ASP A 583 -9.07 35.64 -23.60
CA ASP A 583 -7.86 35.88 -24.39
C ASP A 583 -7.56 34.63 -25.22
N THR A 584 -7.37 34.86 -26.52
CA THR A 584 -7.20 33.79 -27.50
C THR A 584 -5.81 33.83 -28.13
N THR A 585 -4.97 34.81 -27.75
CA THR A 585 -3.66 35.03 -28.37
C THR A 585 -2.57 34.30 -27.60
N ILE A 586 -1.99 33.27 -28.19
CA ILE A 586 -0.83 32.60 -27.60
C ILE A 586 0.49 33.25 -28.04
N GLY A 587 1.38 33.42 -27.06
CA GLY A 587 2.77 33.81 -27.27
C GLY A 587 3.65 32.65 -27.73
N THR A 588 4.95 32.92 -27.83
CA THR A 588 5.97 31.90 -28.10
C THR A 588 6.22 31.07 -26.83
N THR A 589 6.11 29.74 -26.91
CA THR A 589 6.32 28.84 -25.76
C THR A 589 7.76 28.85 -25.26
N ASP A 590 7.96 28.87 -23.94
CA ASP A 590 9.27 28.63 -23.35
C ASP A 590 9.32 27.24 -22.71
N THR A 591 10.45 26.55 -22.86
CA THR A 591 10.71 25.29 -22.14
C THR A 591 11.59 25.56 -20.94
N VAL A 592 11.09 25.22 -19.76
CA VAL A 592 11.84 25.28 -18.50
C VAL A 592 12.19 23.85 -18.08
N LYS A 593 13.46 23.59 -17.83
CA LYS A 593 13.90 22.29 -17.32
C LYS A 593 13.79 22.30 -15.80
N VAL A 594 13.17 21.26 -15.26
CA VAL A 594 13.04 21.05 -13.82
C VAL A 594 13.63 19.69 -13.45
N ASP A 595 13.84 19.44 -12.16
CA ASP A 595 14.60 18.27 -11.70
C ASP A 595 13.97 16.96 -12.18
N LYS A 596 12.63 16.83 -12.03
CA LYS A 596 11.88 15.61 -12.36
C LYS A 596 11.20 15.62 -13.73
N GLY A 597 11.41 16.64 -14.57
CA GLY A 597 10.68 16.77 -15.83
C GLY A 597 11.02 18.02 -16.63
N ASP A 598 10.09 18.44 -17.48
CA ASP A 598 10.15 19.72 -18.18
C ASP A 598 8.78 20.42 -18.08
N GLU A 599 8.80 21.75 -18.06
CA GLU A 599 7.62 22.60 -18.14
C GLU A 599 7.58 23.31 -19.49
N PHE A 600 6.40 23.32 -20.10
CA PHE A 600 6.09 24.10 -21.31
C PHE A 600 5.19 25.27 -20.92
N VAL A 601 5.76 26.47 -20.90
CA VAL A 601 5.05 27.71 -20.58
C VAL A 601 4.50 28.29 -21.87
N ILE A 602 3.18 28.43 -21.98
CA ILE A 602 2.46 28.92 -23.15
C ILE A 602 1.87 30.29 -22.80
N PRO A 603 2.51 31.39 -23.23
CA PRO A 603 2.10 32.70 -22.76
C PRO A 603 0.75 33.15 -23.32
N GLY A 604 -0.02 33.90 -22.53
CA GLY A 604 -1.31 34.49 -22.95
C GLY A 604 -2.50 33.52 -22.99
N ALA A 605 -2.30 32.26 -22.58
CA ALA A 605 -3.33 31.24 -22.53
C ALA A 605 -3.98 31.08 -21.14
N ALA A 606 -3.84 32.06 -20.22
CA ALA A 606 -4.50 32.01 -18.93
C ALA A 606 -6.02 31.83 -19.06
N GLY A 607 -6.57 30.87 -18.30
CA GLY A 607 -7.99 30.53 -18.33
C GLY A 607 -8.45 29.82 -19.61
N THR A 608 -7.56 29.50 -20.55
CA THR A 608 -7.90 28.72 -21.75
C THR A 608 -8.38 27.32 -21.37
N LEU A 609 -9.59 26.96 -21.80
CA LEU A 609 -10.08 25.60 -21.60
C LEU A 609 -9.22 24.59 -22.38
N TRP A 610 -8.90 23.49 -21.71
CA TRP A 610 -8.11 22.41 -22.28
C TRP A 610 -8.68 21.04 -21.94
N HIS A 611 -8.52 20.08 -22.86
CA HIS A 611 -8.77 18.66 -22.63
C HIS A 611 -7.48 17.86 -22.81
N ALA A 612 -7.14 17.05 -21.81
CA ALA A 612 -5.99 16.17 -21.87
C ALA A 612 -6.43 14.74 -22.21
N ASN A 613 -5.79 14.16 -23.22
CA ASN A 613 -5.89 12.74 -23.53
C ASN A 613 -4.49 12.13 -23.42
N PHE A 614 -4.32 11.24 -22.46
CA PHE A 614 -3.09 10.49 -22.25
C PHE A 614 -3.33 9.03 -22.61
N ALA A 615 -2.63 8.54 -23.62
CA ALA A 615 -2.69 7.15 -24.06
C ALA A 615 -1.37 6.78 -24.75
N ASP A 616 -0.98 5.50 -24.71
CA ASP A 616 0.21 4.99 -25.41
C ASP A 616 1.50 5.78 -25.13
N ASN A 617 1.72 6.20 -23.87
CA ASN A 617 2.88 7.00 -23.43
C ASN A 617 3.01 8.34 -24.19
N LYS A 618 1.87 8.91 -24.60
CA LYS A 618 1.75 10.16 -25.34
C LYS A 618 0.65 11.02 -24.71
N LEU A 619 0.94 12.31 -24.53
CA LEU A 619 -0.05 13.28 -24.09
C LEU A 619 -0.49 14.13 -25.27
N VAL A 620 -1.80 14.27 -25.44
CA VAL A 620 -2.44 15.19 -26.39
C VAL A 620 -3.29 16.17 -25.59
N LEU A 621 -2.97 17.46 -25.67
CA LEU A 621 -3.70 18.54 -25.02
C LEU A 621 -4.43 19.36 -26.09
N ASP A 622 -5.74 19.26 -26.10
CA ASP A 622 -6.62 20.04 -26.95
C ASP A 622 -6.87 21.39 -26.28
N LEU A 623 -6.43 22.49 -26.88
CA LEU A 623 -6.66 23.86 -26.40
C LEU A 623 -7.78 24.51 -27.20
N TYR A 624 -8.79 25.00 -26.48
CA TYR A 624 -9.98 25.63 -27.05
C TYR A 624 -9.85 27.16 -27.03
N ASN A 625 -10.56 27.84 -27.92
CA ASN A 625 -10.56 29.30 -27.97
C ASN A 625 -9.16 29.91 -28.18
N ILE A 626 -8.27 29.26 -28.92
CA ILE A 626 -6.93 29.76 -29.24
C ILE A 626 -6.80 30.10 -30.74
N GLU A 627 -6.25 31.27 -31.05
CA GLU A 627 -5.86 31.63 -32.41
C GLU A 627 -4.57 30.90 -32.83
N ASP A 628 -4.46 30.51 -34.11
CA ASP A 628 -3.31 29.76 -34.64
C ASP A 628 -1.99 30.52 -34.42
N GLY A 629 -1.17 30.01 -33.49
CA GLY A 629 0.15 30.53 -33.15
C GLY A 629 1.25 29.51 -33.43
N ALA A 630 2.41 29.98 -33.92
CA ALA A 630 3.57 29.12 -34.11
C ALA A 630 4.21 28.80 -32.75
N LEU A 631 4.06 27.56 -32.29
CA LEU A 631 4.79 27.10 -31.12
C LEU A 631 6.27 26.83 -31.48
N PRO A 632 7.22 27.26 -30.65
CA PRO A 632 8.63 27.00 -30.84
C PRO A 632 8.99 25.53 -30.56
N THR A 633 10.21 25.15 -30.93
CA THR A 633 10.75 23.81 -30.74
C THR A 633 11.23 23.58 -29.31
N ALA A 634 10.93 22.40 -28.75
CA ALA A 634 11.37 21.94 -27.43
C ALA A 634 12.87 21.58 -27.40
N ASP A 635 13.74 22.56 -27.70
CA ASP A 635 15.18 22.36 -27.82
C ASP A 635 15.80 21.99 -26.46
N GLY A 636 16.41 20.80 -26.40
CA GLY A 636 17.05 20.29 -25.19
C GLY A 636 16.11 19.72 -24.12
N SER A 637 14.79 19.68 -24.37
CA SER A 637 13.80 18.97 -23.55
C SER A 637 14.00 17.45 -23.61
N LYS A 638 13.53 16.72 -22.61
CA LYS A 638 13.36 15.26 -22.56
C LYS A 638 12.15 14.80 -23.37
N PHE A 639 11.27 15.72 -23.71
CA PHE A 639 10.07 15.49 -24.52
C PHE A 639 10.17 16.27 -25.84
N THR A 640 9.36 15.87 -26.82
CA THR A 640 9.10 16.64 -28.04
C THR A 640 7.71 17.23 -27.96
N LEU A 641 7.59 18.50 -28.31
CA LEU A 641 6.32 19.20 -28.43
C LEU A 641 6.04 19.47 -29.91
N ALA A 642 4.84 19.12 -30.37
CA ALA A 642 4.33 19.44 -31.70
C ALA A 642 2.93 20.04 -31.59
N SER A 643 2.55 20.92 -32.52
CA SER A 643 1.18 21.42 -32.60
C SER A 643 0.54 21.31 -33.98
N THR A 644 -0.78 21.18 -33.97
CA THR A 644 -1.62 21.18 -35.17
C THR A 644 -2.96 21.85 -34.88
N MET A 645 -3.50 22.61 -35.83
CA MET A 645 -4.87 23.13 -35.75
C MET A 645 -5.85 22.14 -36.40
N THR A 646 -6.91 21.78 -35.69
CA THR A 646 -7.99 20.94 -36.23
C THR A 646 -8.90 21.72 -37.17
N SER A 647 -9.78 21.04 -37.92
CA SER A 647 -10.77 21.71 -38.77
C SER A 647 -11.77 22.56 -37.99
N ASP A 648 -11.94 22.27 -36.70
CA ASP A 648 -12.89 22.92 -35.81
C ASP A 648 -12.24 24.08 -35.02
N GLY A 649 -10.99 24.43 -35.32
CA GLY A 649 -10.28 25.54 -34.69
C GLY A 649 -9.69 25.24 -33.32
N ILE A 650 -9.58 23.96 -32.95
CA ILE A 650 -8.90 23.51 -31.72
C ILE A 650 -7.40 23.35 -32.01
N VAL A 651 -6.54 23.90 -31.14
CA VAL A 651 -5.08 23.70 -31.20
C VAL A 651 -4.75 22.43 -30.43
N GLN A 652 -4.23 21.43 -31.12
CA GLN A 652 -3.71 20.21 -30.51
C GLN A 652 -2.23 20.35 -30.18
N LEU A 653 -1.87 20.16 -28.91
CA LEU A 653 -0.49 19.98 -28.48
C LEU A 653 -0.21 18.51 -28.27
N THR A 654 0.78 17.98 -28.97
CA THR A 654 1.25 16.61 -28.79
C THR A 654 2.59 16.63 -28.08
N VAL A 655 2.65 16.02 -26.90
CA VAL A 655 3.89 15.74 -26.17
C VAL A 655 4.25 14.27 -26.32
N THR A 656 5.50 13.98 -26.66
CA THR A 656 6.02 12.62 -26.79
C THR A 656 7.38 12.53 -26.11
N PRO A 657 7.64 11.51 -25.26
CA PRO A 657 8.95 11.32 -24.67
C PRO A 657 9.99 10.95 -25.75
N LYS A 658 11.23 11.41 -25.57
CA LYS A 658 12.36 11.00 -26.43
C LYS A 658 12.85 9.60 -26.07
N ASP A 659 13.64 8.98 -26.94
CA ASP A 659 14.24 7.66 -26.72
C ASP A 659 14.91 7.57 -25.34
N GLY A 660 14.53 6.55 -24.56
CA GLY A 660 15.04 6.33 -23.19
C GLY A 660 14.33 7.11 -22.09
N VAL A 661 13.30 7.90 -22.41
CA VAL A 661 12.45 8.60 -21.44
C VAL A 661 11.10 7.88 -21.34
N THR A 662 10.61 7.70 -20.12
CA THR A 662 9.25 7.20 -19.85
C THR A 662 8.44 8.33 -19.25
N PHE A 663 7.22 8.56 -19.75
CA PHE A 663 6.31 9.57 -19.22
C PHE A 663 5.67 9.03 -17.93
N TRP A 664 5.75 9.79 -16.84
CA TRP A 664 5.32 9.33 -15.50
C TRP A 664 4.11 10.07 -14.97
N GLY A 665 3.84 11.25 -15.50
CA GLY A 665 2.70 12.07 -15.12
C GLY A 665 2.78 13.44 -15.77
N TYR A 666 1.69 14.17 -15.72
CA TYR A 666 1.60 15.53 -16.21
C TYR A 666 0.70 16.36 -15.32
N ASP A 667 0.87 17.68 -15.39
CA ASP A 667 -0.03 18.62 -14.77
C ASP A 667 -0.17 19.85 -15.64
N VAL A 668 -1.35 20.45 -15.61
CA VAL A 668 -1.65 21.64 -16.39
C VAL A 668 -2.20 22.69 -15.43
N THR A 669 -1.51 23.81 -15.34
CA THR A 669 -1.85 24.91 -14.42
C THR A 669 -1.88 26.24 -15.14
N TYR A 670 -2.44 27.25 -14.48
CA TYR A 670 -2.28 28.64 -14.88
C TYR A 670 -1.31 29.33 -13.93
N ASP A 671 -0.32 30.04 -14.47
CA ASP A 671 0.56 30.92 -13.70
C ASP A 671 0.53 32.33 -14.30
N GLY A 672 -0.12 33.26 -13.58
CA GLY A 672 -0.35 34.60 -14.08
C GLY A 672 -1.18 34.62 -15.37
N GLU A 673 -0.56 35.05 -16.47
CA GLU A 673 -1.17 35.13 -17.81
C GLU A 673 -0.89 33.88 -18.68
N ASP A 674 -0.17 32.89 -18.14
CA ASP A 674 0.38 31.78 -18.90
C ASP A 674 -0.31 30.45 -18.53
N LEU A 675 -0.39 29.54 -19.52
CA LEU A 675 -0.71 28.13 -19.29
C LEU A 675 0.60 27.36 -19.16
N VAL A 676 0.76 26.58 -18.08
CA VAL A 676 1.96 25.79 -17.83
C VAL A 676 1.60 24.31 -17.91
N LEU A 677 2.21 23.59 -18.86
CA LEU A 677 2.14 22.14 -18.98
C LEU A 677 3.42 21.52 -18.42
N TYR A 678 3.33 20.90 -17.25
CA TYR A 678 4.40 20.10 -16.67
C TYR A 678 4.32 18.65 -17.17
N CYS A 679 5.46 18.10 -17.58
CA CYS A 679 5.61 16.70 -17.99
C CYS A 679 6.70 16.03 -17.14
N LYS A 680 6.30 15.04 -16.34
CA LYS A 680 7.16 14.29 -15.43
C LYS A 680 7.74 13.06 -16.11
N GLN A 681 9.05 12.85 -15.95
CA GLN A 681 9.71 11.62 -16.39
C GLN A 681 9.70 10.57 -15.28
N LYS A 682 9.78 9.29 -15.66
CA LYS A 682 9.89 8.18 -14.68
C LYS A 682 11.12 8.43 -13.79
N PRO A 683 10.94 8.50 -12.46
CA PRO A 683 12.04 8.61 -11.53
C PRO A 683 12.99 7.43 -11.67
N GLN A 684 14.25 7.63 -11.31
CA GLN A 684 15.26 6.57 -11.34
C GLN A 684 15.60 6.20 -9.91
N ILE A 685 15.61 4.91 -9.60
CA ILE A 685 16.13 4.43 -8.32
C ILE A 685 17.61 4.78 -8.19
N SER A 686 18.03 5.06 -6.95
CA SER A 686 19.43 5.36 -6.64
C SER A 686 20.33 4.19 -7.00
N ALA A 687 21.56 4.49 -7.42
CA ALA A 687 22.61 3.47 -7.59
C ALA A 687 23.18 2.98 -6.24
N SER A 688 22.82 3.66 -5.14
CA SER A 688 23.18 3.24 -3.78
C SER A 688 22.40 1.99 -3.39
N SER A 689 23.13 0.94 -3.01
CA SER A 689 22.50 -0.30 -2.53
C SER A 689 21.87 -0.16 -1.15
N ASP A 690 22.13 0.92 -0.41
CA ASP A 690 21.69 1.04 0.99
C ASP A 690 20.50 2.01 1.12
N LYS A 691 20.25 2.83 0.08
CA LYS A 691 19.17 3.82 0.03
C LYS A 691 18.62 3.95 -1.40
N PRO A 692 17.95 2.93 -1.91
CA PRO A 692 17.48 2.90 -3.30
C PRO A 692 16.43 3.93 -3.66
N LEU A 693 15.63 4.36 -2.69
CA LEU A 693 14.56 5.33 -2.90
C LEU A 693 15.04 6.76 -2.60
N GLU A 694 16.36 6.96 -2.39
CA GLU A 694 16.94 8.28 -2.16
C GLU A 694 16.60 9.26 -3.28
N GLY A 695 15.99 10.38 -2.89
CA GLY A 695 15.56 11.44 -3.81
C GLY A 695 14.16 11.24 -4.41
N LEU A 696 13.45 10.17 -4.03
CA LEU A 696 12.06 9.96 -4.40
C LEU A 696 11.12 10.51 -3.32
N SER A 697 10.06 11.17 -3.76
CA SER A 697 8.98 11.67 -2.90
C SER A 697 7.78 10.73 -3.01
N ILE A 698 7.34 10.15 -1.90
CA ILE A 698 6.21 9.22 -1.87
C ILE A 698 5.16 9.79 -0.94
N VAL A 699 3.93 9.90 -1.43
CA VAL A 699 2.83 10.44 -0.64
C VAL A 699 1.87 9.31 -0.29
N ILE A 700 1.64 9.15 1.01
CA ILE A 700 0.72 8.16 1.54
C ILE A 700 -0.46 8.89 2.13
N ASP A 701 -1.64 8.46 1.72
CA ASP A 701 -2.91 9.04 2.13
C ASP A 701 -3.67 8.04 3.00
N PRO A 702 -3.53 8.08 4.34
CA PRO A 702 -4.43 7.35 5.21
C PRO A 702 -5.84 7.92 5.02
N GLY A 703 -6.73 7.12 4.43
CA GLY A 703 -8.09 7.52 4.16
C GLY A 703 -8.82 7.95 5.43
N HIS A 704 -9.75 8.91 5.31
CA HIS A 704 -10.55 9.44 6.42
C HIS A 704 -9.72 10.25 7.46
N GLY A 705 -10.11 10.24 8.74
CA GLY A 705 -9.47 10.93 9.86
C GLY A 705 -10.17 12.22 10.34
N GLY A 706 -9.89 12.62 11.58
CA GLY A 706 -10.48 13.79 12.21
C GLY A 706 -11.97 13.59 12.52
N TYR A 707 -12.84 14.35 11.85
CA TYR A 707 -14.30 14.23 12.01
C TYR A 707 -14.91 13.02 11.26
N ASP A 708 -14.18 12.43 10.31
CA ASP A 708 -14.65 11.31 9.51
C ASP A 708 -13.92 10.03 9.94
N PRO A 709 -14.53 9.13 10.72
CA PRO A 709 -13.90 7.87 11.10
C PRO A 709 -13.93 6.81 9.98
N GLY A 710 -14.53 7.14 8.83
CA GLY A 710 -14.85 6.15 7.80
C GLY A 710 -15.87 5.12 8.31
N SER A 711 -15.70 3.88 7.88
CA SER A 711 -16.47 2.75 8.39
C SER A 711 -16.18 2.47 9.86
N LEU A 712 -17.23 2.20 10.63
CA LEU A 712 -17.13 1.87 12.06
C LEU A 712 -16.61 0.44 12.31
N GLY A 713 -16.54 -0.39 11.27
CA GLY A 713 -16.05 -1.77 11.36
C GLY A 713 -16.95 -2.75 12.12
N ALA A 714 -16.56 -4.02 12.13
CA ALA A 714 -17.32 -5.09 12.77
C ALA A 714 -17.28 -5.06 14.31
N ALA A 715 -16.28 -4.40 14.90
CA ALA A 715 -16.06 -4.36 16.35
C ALA A 715 -16.46 -3.04 17.01
N TYR A 716 -17.15 -2.12 16.30
CA TYR A 716 -17.47 -0.77 16.79
C TYR A 716 -17.78 -0.69 18.29
N GLY A 717 -17.10 0.24 18.98
CA GLY A 717 -17.18 0.43 20.43
C GLY A 717 -16.24 -0.48 21.24
N TYR A 718 -15.67 -1.50 20.61
CA TYR A 718 -14.70 -2.44 21.19
C TYR A 718 -13.38 -2.52 20.40
N GLY A 719 -13.27 -1.86 19.25
CA GLY A 719 -12.05 -1.87 18.44
C GLY A 719 -11.95 -0.64 17.52
N PRO A 720 -10.85 -0.54 16.77
CA PRO A 720 -10.53 0.63 15.95
C PRO A 720 -11.49 0.88 14.77
N THR A 721 -11.70 2.14 14.40
CA THR A 721 -12.40 2.54 13.18
C THR A 721 -11.50 2.52 11.95
N GLU A 722 -12.07 2.71 10.75
CA GLU A 722 -11.34 2.60 9.49
C GLU A 722 -10.14 3.56 9.41
N ASP A 723 -10.29 4.80 9.86
CA ASP A 723 -9.21 5.79 9.88
C ASP A 723 -8.01 5.37 10.76
N GLU A 724 -8.26 4.80 11.93
CA GLU A 724 -7.22 4.27 12.83
C GLU A 724 -6.46 3.11 12.19
N ILE A 725 -7.18 2.20 11.50
CA ILE A 725 -6.55 1.10 10.77
C ILE A 725 -5.79 1.65 9.55
N ASN A 726 -6.37 2.54 8.74
CA ASN A 726 -5.71 3.14 7.58
C ASN A 726 -4.40 3.82 7.96
N MET A 727 -4.39 4.57 9.07
CA MET A 727 -3.18 5.20 9.59
C MET A 727 -2.12 4.16 9.96
N ALA A 728 -2.51 3.00 10.51
CA ALA A 728 -1.54 1.99 10.94
C ALA A 728 -0.77 1.41 9.76
N TYR A 729 -1.48 1.13 8.67
CA TYR A 729 -0.87 0.70 7.41
C TYR A 729 -0.02 1.81 6.79
N ALA A 730 -0.46 3.07 6.87
CA ALA A 730 0.28 4.21 6.34
C ALA A 730 1.63 4.40 7.06
N VAL A 731 1.63 4.39 8.40
CA VAL A 731 2.84 4.57 9.20
C VAL A 731 3.79 3.37 9.06
N ALA A 732 3.27 2.15 9.01
CA ALA A 732 4.09 0.96 8.72
C ALA A 732 4.81 1.08 7.38
N THR A 733 4.09 1.56 6.35
CA THR A 733 4.63 1.74 5.00
C THR A 733 5.63 2.90 4.94
N GLU A 734 5.34 4.02 5.60
CA GLU A 734 6.27 5.16 5.76
C GLU A 734 7.60 4.70 6.33
N GLN A 735 7.59 3.98 7.46
CA GLN A 735 8.82 3.54 8.12
C GLN A 735 9.70 2.65 7.23
N ILE A 736 9.09 1.75 6.45
CA ILE A 736 9.83 0.88 5.52
C ILE A 736 10.43 1.73 4.37
N LEU A 737 9.64 2.63 3.79
CA LEU A 737 10.07 3.49 2.68
C LEU A 737 11.17 4.48 3.08
N GLU A 738 11.05 5.14 4.23
CA GLU A 738 12.07 6.03 4.79
C GLU A 738 13.36 5.27 5.13
N GLY A 739 13.25 4.04 5.63
CA GLY A 739 14.37 3.13 5.84
C GLY A 739 15.17 2.87 4.55
N LEU A 740 14.48 2.86 3.40
CA LEU A 740 15.07 2.74 2.07
C LEU A 740 15.45 4.09 1.42
N GLY A 741 15.31 5.19 2.16
CA GLY A 741 15.77 6.53 1.78
C GLY A 741 14.74 7.42 1.07
N ALA A 742 13.48 7.00 0.94
CA ALA A 742 12.43 7.85 0.39
C ALA A 742 12.14 9.06 1.28
N ASP A 743 11.71 10.16 0.69
CA ASP A 743 11.06 11.27 1.38
C ASP A 743 9.55 10.98 1.41
N VAL A 744 9.00 10.64 2.59
CA VAL A 744 7.60 10.26 2.73
C VAL A 744 6.80 11.39 3.34
N THR A 745 5.67 11.71 2.72
CA THR A 745 4.69 12.66 3.27
C THR A 745 3.36 11.96 3.49
N LEU A 746 2.84 12.05 4.71
CA LEU A 746 1.48 11.63 5.01
C LEU A 746 0.53 12.81 4.77
N THR A 747 -0.63 12.57 4.15
CA THR A 747 -1.67 13.61 4.00
C THR A 747 -2.33 13.97 5.32
N LEU A 748 -2.28 13.04 6.29
CA LEU A 748 -2.71 13.20 7.67
C LEU A 748 -1.72 12.43 8.56
N TYR A 749 -1.27 13.05 9.66
CA TYR A 749 -0.36 12.41 10.62
C TYR A 749 -1.10 11.85 11.84
N PRO A 750 -0.52 10.87 12.58
CA PRO A 750 -1.18 10.23 13.72
C PRO A 750 -1.70 11.18 14.80
N ASN A 751 -1.00 12.30 15.05
CA ASN A 751 -1.39 13.30 16.04
C ASN A 751 -2.59 14.18 15.62
N GLN A 752 -3.13 13.98 14.42
CA GLN A 752 -4.28 14.71 13.87
C GLN A 752 -5.55 13.85 13.80
N LEU A 753 -5.49 12.55 14.12
CA LEU A 753 -6.66 11.66 14.05
C LEU A 753 -7.85 12.15 14.90
N ASP A 754 -7.57 12.68 16.09
CA ASP A 754 -8.59 13.18 17.01
C ASP A 754 -9.01 14.65 16.77
N ASP A 755 -8.43 15.32 15.76
CA ASP A 755 -8.71 16.75 15.51
C ASP A 755 -10.07 16.94 14.83
N GLN A 756 -11.09 17.18 15.65
CA GLN A 756 -12.47 17.42 15.21
C GLN A 756 -12.67 18.80 14.55
N GLU A 757 -11.65 19.68 14.53
CA GLU A 757 -11.72 20.99 13.90
C GLU A 757 -11.19 21.00 12.44
N GLU A 758 -10.41 19.99 12.04
CA GLU A 758 -9.85 19.85 10.69
C GLU A 758 -10.58 18.76 9.88
N LYS A 759 -11.40 19.18 8.90
CA LYS A 759 -11.90 18.27 7.85
C LYS A 759 -10.98 18.36 6.64
N LEU A 760 -10.10 17.38 6.46
CA LEU A 760 -9.26 17.28 5.28
C LEU A 760 -10.10 16.84 4.07
N VAL A 761 -10.47 17.78 3.19
CA VAL A 761 -11.30 17.49 2.02
C VAL A 761 -10.48 16.81 0.91
N LEU A 762 -11.15 16.06 0.04
CA LEU A 762 -10.50 15.21 -0.99
C LEU A 762 -9.48 15.98 -1.86
N PHE A 763 -9.75 17.24 -2.20
CA PHE A 763 -8.84 18.04 -3.00
C PHE A 763 -7.60 18.53 -2.25
N ASP A 764 -7.64 18.63 -0.92
CA ASP A 764 -6.46 19.00 -0.13
C ASP A 764 -5.43 17.86 -0.13
N ARG A 765 -5.89 16.60 -0.12
CA ARG A 765 -5.04 15.40 -0.30
C ARG A 765 -4.24 15.49 -1.61
N MET A 766 -4.90 15.89 -2.69
CA MET A 766 -4.26 16.05 -4.01
C MET A 766 -3.27 17.23 -4.04
N LYS A 767 -3.59 18.33 -3.35
CA LYS A 767 -2.69 19.49 -3.23
C LYS A 767 -1.43 19.14 -2.45
N ILE A 768 -1.55 18.44 -1.32
CA ILE A 768 -0.40 17.96 -0.54
C ILE A 768 0.52 17.13 -1.45
N ALA A 769 -0.05 16.21 -2.23
CA ALA A 769 0.75 15.38 -3.12
C ALA A 769 1.52 16.18 -4.19
N LYS A 770 0.86 17.19 -4.76
CA LYS A 770 1.46 18.11 -5.73
C LYS A 770 2.55 18.98 -5.09
N GLU A 771 2.31 19.53 -3.91
CA GLU A 771 3.26 20.37 -3.17
C GLU A 771 4.50 19.58 -2.72
N ALA A 772 4.34 18.29 -2.42
CA ALA A 772 5.43 17.37 -2.11
C ALA A 772 6.21 16.89 -3.36
N ASP A 773 5.82 17.30 -4.57
CA ASP A 773 6.37 16.78 -5.85
C ASP A 773 6.36 15.23 -5.88
N ALA A 774 5.22 14.64 -5.49
CA ALA A 774 5.05 13.20 -5.37
C ALA A 774 5.44 12.44 -6.64
N ASP A 775 6.25 11.41 -6.49
CA ASP A 775 6.58 10.43 -7.52
C ASP A 775 5.61 9.27 -7.56
N VAL A 776 4.97 8.97 -6.43
CA VAL A 776 3.92 7.97 -6.27
C VAL A 776 2.94 8.49 -5.20
N PHE A 777 1.65 8.27 -5.42
CA PHE A 777 0.59 8.53 -4.45
C PHE A 777 -0.20 7.24 -4.15
N ILE A 778 -0.34 6.88 -2.88
CA ILE A 778 -1.11 5.70 -2.44
C ILE A 778 -2.11 6.14 -1.38
N SER A 779 -3.40 6.00 -1.68
CA SER A 779 -4.49 6.14 -0.70
C SER A 779 -4.88 4.78 -0.13
N MET A 780 -4.90 4.67 1.20
CA MET A 780 -5.14 3.42 1.92
C MET A 780 -6.49 3.45 2.62
N HIS A 781 -7.33 2.47 2.29
CA HIS A 781 -8.70 2.32 2.77
C HIS A 781 -9.03 0.86 3.11
N HIS A 782 -10.14 0.68 3.84
CA HIS A 782 -10.72 -0.63 4.10
C HIS A 782 -12.22 -0.63 3.78
N ASN A 783 -12.62 -1.51 2.87
CA ASN A 783 -13.91 -1.46 2.23
C ASN A 783 -15.04 -1.74 3.22
N SER A 784 -16.23 -1.29 2.85
CA SER A 784 -17.45 -1.62 3.58
C SER A 784 -18.61 -1.88 2.63
N VAL A 785 -19.62 -2.57 3.14
CA VAL A 785 -20.90 -2.73 2.45
C VAL A 785 -22.02 -2.19 3.31
N ASP A 786 -23.11 -1.76 2.68
CA ASP A 786 -24.30 -1.32 3.39
C ASP A 786 -24.82 -2.42 4.32
N ALA A 787 -25.37 -2.04 5.47
CA ALA A 787 -25.91 -2.96 6.46
C ALA A 787 -27.07 -3.84 5.93
N THR A 788 -27.60 -3.59 4.73
CA THR A 788 -28.57 -4.48 4.08
C THR A 788 -27.95 -5.66 3.33
N ALA A 789 -26.63 -5.66 3.14
CA ALA A 789 -25.86 -6.76 2.55
C ALA A 789 -25.36 -7.74 3.64
N ASP A 790 -25.06 -8.98 3.23
CA ASP A 790 -24.46 -9.97 4.11
C ASP A 790 -22.94 -9.79 4.13
N ALA A 791 -22.42 -9.10 5.14
CA ALA A 791 -20.99 -8.79 5.24
C ALA A 791 -20.11 -10.04 5.33
N ASN A 792 -20.65 -11.18 5.78
CA ASN A 792 -19.90 -12.44 5.83
C ASN A 792 -19.51 -12.99 4.44
N ASN A 793 -20.18 -12.54 3.37
CA ASN A 793 -19.96 -13.03 2.00
C ASN A 793 -19.12 -12.08 1.14
N VAL A 794 -18.62 -10.98 1.70
CA VAL A 794 -17.69 -10.07 1.01
C VAL A 794 -16.34 -10.16 1.70
N THR A 795 -15.32 -10.47 0.91
CA THR A 795 -13.92 -10.57 1.35
C THR A 795 -12.99 -10.19 0.22
N GLY A 796 -11.76 -9.81 0.58
CA GLY A 796 -10.66 -9.61 -0.35
C GLY A 796 -10.33 -8.14 -0.63
N LEU A 797 -9.23 -7.99 -1.36
CA LEU A 797 -8.57 -6.75 -1.72
C LEU A 797 -9.04 -6.25 -3.08
N GLU A 798 -9.30 -4.95 -3.20
CA GLU A 798 -9.53 -4.24 -4.46
C GLU A 798 -8.53 -3.07 -4.57
N VAL A 799 -8.04 -2.78 -5.77
CA VAL A 799 -7.19 -1.59 -5.99
C VAL A 799 -7.78 -0.76 -7.12
N TYR A 800 -7.91 0.53 -6.91
CA TYR A 800 -8.52 1.46 -7.84
C TYR A 800 -7.48 2.42 -8.40
N TYR A 801 -7.59 2.69 -9.70
CA TYR A 801 -6.80 3.70 -10.40
C TYR A 801 -7.70 4.47 -11.37
N PHE A 802 -7.20 5.56 -11.94
CA PHE A 802 -7.92 6.29 -12.98
C PHE A 802 -7.09 6.46 -14.26
N THR A 803 -5.82 6.87 -14.13
CA THR A 803 -4.92 7.11 -15.26
C THR A 803 -4.19 5.84 -15.69
N ASP A 804 -3.95 5.69 -17.00
CA ASP A 804 -3.28 4.51 -17.57
C ASP A 804 -1.89 4.25 -16.95
N HIS A 805 -1.14 5.31 -16.60
CA HIS A 805 0.17 5.17 -15.96
C HIS A 805 0.12 4.64 -14.50
N SER A 806 -1.08 4.54 -13.91
CA SER A 806 -1.30 4.02 -12.55
C SER A 806 -1.68 2.54 -12.53
N GLU A 807 -2.13 1.97 -13.66
CA GLU A 807 -2.62 0.58 -13.74
C GLU A 807 -1.55 -0.44 -13.33
N ALA A 808 -0.32 -0.28 -13.81
CA ALA A 808 0.78 -1.20 -13.48
C ALA A 808 1.08 -1.24 -11.98
N LEU A 809 1.01 -0.09 -11.31
CA LEU A 809 1.17 -0.01 -9.86
C LEU A 809 -0.01 -0.65 -9.13
N ALA A 810 -1.24 -0.38 -9.58
CA ALA A 810 -2.45 -0.96 -8.99
C ALA A 810 -2.46 -2.50 -9.07
N ALA A 811 -2.14 -3.05 -10.25
CA ALA A 811 -2.09 -4.48 -10.50
C ALA A 811 -0.99 -5.17 -9.66
N ASP A 812 0.21 -4.58 -9.57
CA ASP A 812 1.29 -5.17 -8.77
C ASP A 812 0.99 -5.12 -7.27
N ILE A 813 0.40 -4.02 -6.76
CA ILE A 813 -0.07 -3.93 -5.37
C ILE A 813 -1.10 -5.02 -5.06
N ALA A 814 -2.11 -5.18 -5.94
CA ALA A 814 -3.15 -6.19 -5.77
C ALA A 814 -2.56 -7.61 -5.70
N ALA A 815 -1.62 -7.92 -6.60
CA ALA A 815 -0.96 -9.22 -6.66
C ALA A 815 -0.01 -9.44 -5.46
N SER A 816 0.80 -8.45 -5.11
CA SER A 816 1.81 -8.52 -4.06
C SER A 816 1.16 -8.70 -2.68
N ILE A 817 0.14 -7.89 -2.34
CA ILE A 817 -0.57 -8.02 -1.05
C ILE A 817 -1.28 -9.38 -0.97
N SER A 818 -1.96 -9.81 -2.04
CA SER A 818 -2.65 -11.11 -2.06
C SER A 818 -1.68 -12.28 -1.84
N ALA A 819 -0.52 -12.24 -2.49
CA ALA A 819 0.50 -13.28 -2.33
C ALA A 819 1.11 -13.32 -0.93
N SER A 820 1.35 -12.16 -0.31
CA SER A 820 2.02 -12.07 0.99
C SER A 820 1.09 -12.33 2.18
N THR A 821 -0.21 -12.02 2.05
CA THR A 821 -1.23 -12.14 3.12
C THR A 821 -2.18 -13.33 2.94
N GLY A 822 -2.21 -13.95 1.75
CA GLY A 822 -3.19 -14.99 1.41
C GLY A 822 -4.60 -14.47 1.14
N ARG A 823 -4.81 -13.14 1.12
CA ARG A 823 -6.11 -12.52 0.85
C ARG A 823 -6.57 -12.75 -0.60
N THR A 824 -7.87 -12.83 -0.81
CA THR A 824 -8.46 -12.92 -2.15
C THR A 824 -8.15 -11.65 -2.94
N ASN A 825 -7.42 -11.77 -4.06
CA ASN A 825 -7.27 -10.69 -5.02
C ASN A 825 -8.54 -10.56 -5.86
N ARG A 826 -9.27 -9.45 -5.74
CA ARG A 826 -10.47 -9.17 -6.54
C ARG A 826 -10.14 -8.41 -7.84
N GLY A 827 -8.94 -7.87 -7.93
CA GLY A 827 -8.39 -7.20 -9.10
C GLY A 827 -8.14 -5.70 -8.88
N ASP A 828 -7.53 -5.12 -9.90
CA ASP A 828 -7.43 -3.69 -10.11
C ASP A 828 -8.58 -3.18 -11.01
N PHE A 829 -9.09 -1.98 -10.71
CA PHE A 829 -10.25 -1.41 -11.40
C PHE A 829 -10.03 0.07 -11.73
N GLN A 830 -10.27 0.43 -12.99
CA GLN A 830 -10.39 1.83 -13.37
C GLN A 830 -11.69 2.43 -12.80
N SER A 831 -11.61 3.44 -11.94
CA SER A 831 -12.77 4.08 -11.30
C SER A 831 -12.52 5.58 -11.04
N TYR A 832 -13.58 6.32 -10.73
CA TYR A 832 -13.58 7.78 -10.64
C TYR A 832 -13.37 8.34 -9.22
N TYR A 833 -12.63 7.63 -8.36
CA TYR A 833 -12.29 8.12 -7.02
C TYR A 833 -11.45 9.39 -7.13
N VAL A 834 -11.83 10.46 -6.43
CA VAL A 834 -11.27 11.81 -6.62
C VAL A 834 -9.73 11.81 -6.52
N VAL A 835 -9.18 11.16 -5.49
CA VAL A 835 -7.73 11.09 -5.25
C VAL A 835 -6.96 10.35 -6.35
N THR A 836 -7.59 9.38 -7.03
CA THR A 836 -6.98 8.63 -8.14
C THR A 836 -6.96 9.42 -9.45
N LYS A 837 -7.76 10.50 -9.57
CA LYS A 837 -7.81 11.35 -10.78
C LYS A 837 -6.58 12.24 -10.95
N MET A 838 -5.64 12.20 -10.01
CA MET A 838 -4.38 12.91 -10.09
C MET A 838 -3.61 12.45 -11.33
N THR A 839 -3.17 13.40 -12.15
CA THR A 839 -2.39 13.11 -13.36
C THR A 839 -0.89 13.30 -13.16
N TYR A 840 -0.50 13.95 -12.05
CA TYR A 840 0.87 14.38 -11.74
C TYR A 840 1.88 13.22 -11.59
N CYS A 841 1.40 12.09 -11.07
CA CYS A 841 2.15 10.86 -10.83
C CYS A 841 1.18 9.67 -10.77
N PRO A 842 1.67 8.42 -10.76
CA PRO A 842 0.85 7.26 -10.49
C PRO A 842 0.13 7.39 -9.14
N ALA A 843 -1.19 7.30 -9.18
CA ALA A 843 -2.07 7.49 -8.03
C ALA A 843 -3.07 6.34 -7.93
N VAL A 844 -3.04 5.63 -6.80
CA VAL A 844 -3.90 4.47 -6.54
C VAL A 844 -4.65 4.65 -5.23
N LEU A 845 -5.82 4.01 -5.14
CA LEU A 845 -6.58 3.84 -3.89
C LEU A 845 -6.71 2.34 -3.63
N THR A 846 -6.37 1.90 -2.43
CA THR A 846 -6.44 0.50 -2.03
C THR A 846 -7.56 0.27 -1.05
N GLU A 847 -8.34 -0.76 -1.30
CA GLU A 847 -9.33 -1.31 -0.37
C GLU A 847 -8.80 -2.66 0.12
N ILE A 848 -8.08 -2.66 1.24
CA ILE A 848 -7.20 -3.79 1.66
C ILE A 848 -8.01 -5.02 2.11
N GLY A 849 -9.24 -4.81 2.57
CA GLY A 849 -10.22 -5.84 2.93
C GLY A 849 -11.53 -5.21 3.42
N TYR A 850 -12.58 -6.00 3.68
CA TYR A 850 -13.86 -5.47 4.17
C TYR A 850 -13.89 -5.39 5.70
N ILE A 851 -13.73 -4.19 6.26
CA ILE A 851 -13.70 -3.94 7.71
C ILE A 851 -15.02 -4.31 8.42
N VAL A 852 -16.14 -4.40 7.69
CA VAL A 852 -17.43 -4.84 8.25
C VAL A 852 -17.59 -6.37 8.31
N ASN A 853 -16.68 -7.12 7.70
CA ASN A 853 -16.64 -8.59 7.83
C ASN A 853 -15.91 -8.95 9.13
N PRO A 854 -16.57 -9.65 10.09
CA PRO A 854 -15.95 -9.99 11.38
C PRO A 854 -14.61 -10.73 11.29
N ALA A 855 -14.47 -11.65 10.32
CA ALA A 855 -13.25 -12.43 10.16
C ALA A 855 -12.13 -11.60 9.52
N GLU A 856 -12.46 -10.75 8.54
CA GLU A 856 -11.45 -9.85 7.97
C GLU A 856 -11.03 -8.77 8.96
N TYR A 857 -11.97 -8.22 9.74
CA TYR A 857 -11.66 -7.21 10.74
C TYR A 857 -10.59 -7.67 11.72
N GLU A 858 -10.74 -8.87 12.30
CA GLU A 858 -9.75 -9.42 13.24
C GLU A 858 -8.38 -9.66 12.58
N ASP A 859 -8.34 -9.97 11.29
CA ASP A 859 -7.10 -10.14 10.54
C ASP A 859 -6.44 -8.80 10.16
N LEU A 860 -7.23 -7.81 9.75
CA LEU A 860 -6.75 -6.49 9.30
C LEU A 860 -6.04 -5.71 10.41
N ILE A 861 -6.37 -5.96 11.67
CA ILE A 861 -5.73 -5.33 12.82
C ILE A 861 -4.49 -6.10 13.32
N GLN A 862 -4.14 -7.25 12.73
CA GLN A 862 -2.97 -7.99 13.16
C GLN A 862 -1.69 -7.28 12.71
N PRO A 863 -0.71 -7.07 13.62
CA PRO A 863 0.57 -6.45 13.27
C PRO A 863 1.30 -7.14 12.11
N GLU A 864 1.17 -8.46 12.01
CA GLU A 864 1.75 -9.23 10.90
C GLU A 864 1.11 -8.90 9.54
N THR A 865 -0.22 -8.79 9.48
CA THR A 865 -0.95 -8.41 8.26
C THR A 865 -0.59 -6.99 7.82
N ILE A 866 -0.49 -6.06 8.77
CA ILE A 866 -0.03 -4.69 8.55
C ILE A 866 1.39 -4.70 7.97
N PHE A 867 2.30 -5.47 8.57
CA PHE A 867 3.68 -5.56 8.12
C PHE A 867 3.80 -6.06 6.68
N ARG A 868 3.13 -7.18 6.37
CA ARG A 868 3.13 -7.79 5.03
C ARG A 868 2.59 -6.85 3.98
N THR A 869 1.52 -6.14 4.30
CA THR A 869 0.89 -5.19 3.39
C THR A 869 1.80 -4.00 3.14
N ALA A 870 2.42 -3.44 4.19
CA ALA A 870 3.41 -2.37 4.07
C ALA A 870 4.62 -2.78 3.21
N ALA A 871 5.20 -3.96 3.46
CA ALA A 871 6.29 -4.50 2.66
C ALA A 871 5.87 -4.73 1.19
N SER A 872 4.62 -5.15 0.95
CA SER A 872 4.06 -5.34 -0.39
C SER A 872 3.92 -4.01 -1.15
N PHE A 873 3.52 -2.92 -0.48
CA PHE A 873 3.54 -1.59 -1.09
C PHE A 873 4.95 -1.18 -1.51
N THR A 874 5.93 -1.32 -0.62
CA THR A 874 7.33 -1.03 -0.92
C THR A 874 7.86 -1.86 -2.09
N LYS A 875 7.57 -3.17 -2.09
CA LYS A 875 7.92 -4.07 -3.20
C LYS A 875 7.36 -3.56 -4.53
N SER A 876 6.08 -3.21 -4.54
CA SER A 876 5.37 -2.78 -5.75
C SER A 876 5.96 -1.47 -6.29
N ILE A 877 6.29 -0.52 -5.41
CA ILE A 877 6.96 0.74 -5.78
C ILE A 877 8.33 0.45 -6.41
N LEU A 878 9.16 -0.41 -5.80
CA LEU A 878 10.45 -0.79 -6.36
C LEU A 878 10.33 -1.48 -7.72
N ASP A 879 9.33 -2.37 -7.87
CA ASP A 879 9.12 -3.12 -9.11
C ASP A 879 8.66 -2.21 -10.27
N VAL A 880 7.77 -1.25 -10.03
CA VAL A 880 7.34 -0.32 -11.10
C VAL A 880 8.40 0.73 -11.44
N LEU A 881 9.32 1.03 -10.52
CA LEU A 881 10.41 1.99 -10.73
C LEU A 881 11.66 1.37 -11.36
N SER A 882 11.89 0.07 -11.15
CA SER A 882 12.91 -0.73 -11.86
C SER A 882 12.59 -0.84 -13.36
#